data_AF-A0AAJ0DVU6-F1
#
_entry.id   AF-A0AAJ0DVU6-F1
#
_cell.length_a   1.000
_cell.length_b   1.000
_cell.length_c   1.000
_cell.angle_alpha   90.00
_cell.angle_beta   90.00
_cell.angle_gamma   90.00
#
_symmetry.space_group_name_H-M   'P 1'
#
loop_
_entity.id
_entity.type
_entity.pdbx_description
1 polymer ?
#
loop_
_entity_poly.entity_id
_entity_poly.type
_entity_poly.pdbx_seq_one_letter_code
_entity_poly.pdbx_strand_id
1 'polypeptide(L)'
;MTVKESHEIITQLQELEFPYSFSKARKLALLKAGSVPSMSRLFAVTGQNNKRNAGKRSVDTEILLREVQSKARDSDRYAMSVARMNFLHARYRRANKITDPDLLHTLGDGLAEIINVVNRDEWRKLTDVEVCALGIFHKNLGEDMGIPFDLLPSCKQGWMDGLHFAMELNNWTVQYEEEVCKPVPTNDQYVRVYVDSALSSLPSFFRAALRKSLGADLDDVVRLSLNLESPGILLSTFLALVRNSRKLGLRHLALPRPDSSAVKLVNDTPNPATKLYNFGRKSLQPWYMRPTTWSTWGPGAWLVKAVGGKVPGERGSRYFPQGYDLMTIGPEPQREKGRVPQVKVVLDGIRGVITVVMADKSAQIVVTASVFLLLTWVAVSLRVYCRTALVRSVGIDDKIMVFLLIYGGTHGIGRRDSEITAGEKRTMLLLWWILELLNVVSTCLLKISVGYFLLRVALDRPHIWIIRALMVGTVVFGTTYLFMVAFQCRPVPTYWEDGPRTPEKCWPSRVIYIMTIAATVINTSADFVFGALPWFIVRSMNLPIGTKIVVVCILGLAAVGSTATIVRAFYIPTLLDGEDFLYGTSNFAIWSTVEPGIGIVAASIATLRPLYQMMLAKMGRSSVYRQQRDRLERQQARRDETSRVVRQAHNLDPEDGLADSDITSPHGILEVNPPSHHVSKQTESTVKTSSSEIGCPRLGMSLFDVDVPTSRLRLSDDLRRTMDRPSEEWLSRVKD
;
A
#
# COMPACT_ATOMS: atom_id res chain seq x y z
N MET A 1 -1.34 -8.60 10.85
CA MET A 1 -1.98 -7.41 10.24
C MET A 1 -1.64 -6.19 11.06
N THR A 2 -1.20 -5.12 10.42
CA THR A 2 -0.82 -3.86 11.08
C THR A 2 -2.04 -2.96 11.31
N VAL A 3 -1.90 -1.95 12.18
CA VAL A 3 -2.94 -0.93 12.42
C VAL A 3 -3.30 -0.17 11.14
N LYS A 4 -2.31 0.09 10.28
CA LYS A 4 -2.50 0.78 9.01
C LYS A 4 -3.30 -0.07 8.02
N GLU A 5 -2.95 -1.35 7.88
CA GLU A 5 -3.70 -2.31 7.05
C GLU A 5 -5.15 -2.46 7.53
N SER A 6 -5.35 -2.60 8.85
CA SER A 6 -6.69 -2.64 9.45
C SER A 6 -7.51 -1.39 9.10
N HIS A 7 -6.92 -0.20 9.20
CA HIS A 7 -7.57 1.05 8.84
C HIS A 7 -7.93 1.12 7.35
N GLU A 8 -7.02 0.70 6.45
CA GLU A 8 -7.27 0.68 5.00
C GLU A 8 -8.41 -0.27 4.64
N ILE A 9 -8.43 -1.49 5.22
CA ILE A 9 -9.51 -2.46 5.02
C ILE A 9 -10.86 -1.89 5.48
N ILE A 10 -10.92 -1.34 6.70
CA ILE A 10 -12.16 -0.76 7.23
C ILE A 10 -12.62 0.43 6.38
N THR A 11 -11.69 1.25 5.87
CA THR A 11 -11.99 2.38 4.99
C THR A 11 -12.63 1.89 3.68
N GLN A 12 -12.04 0.89 3.03
CA GLN A 12 -12.63 0.31 1.82
C GLN A 12 -14.02 -0.30 2.10
N LEU A 13 -14.18 -1.02 3.21
CA LEU A 13 -15.46 -1.61 3.58
C LEU A 13 -16.55 -0.56 3.82
N GLN A 14 -16.23 0.54 4.51
CA GLN A 14 -17.23 1.53 4.88
C GLN A 14 -17.48 2.60 3.82
N GLU A 15 -16.54 2.85 2.89
CA GLU A 15 -16.69 3.87 1.86
C GLU A 15 -17.11 3.29 0.51
N LEU A 16 -16.59 2.10 0.16
CA LEU A 16 -16.77 1.50 -1.15
C LEU A 16 -17.79 0.36 -1.13
N GLU A 17 -17.53 -0.65 -0.31
CA GLU A 17 -18.21 -1.94 -0.38
C GLU A 17 -19.57 -1.94 0.34
N PHE A 18 -19.58 -1.62 1.64
CA PHE A 18 -20.75 -1.73 2.54
C PHE A 18 -21.14 -0.42 3.26
N PRO A 19 -21.16 0.75 2.60
CA PRO A 19 -21.41 2.03 3.27
C PRO A 19 -22.78 2.10 3.97
N TYR A 20 -23.80 1.46 3.39
CA TYR A 20 -25.14 1.42 3.96
C TYR A 20 -25.23 0.50 5.18
N SER A 21 -24.61 -0.68 5.12
CA SER A 21 -24.59 -1.61 6.26
C SER A 21 -23.77 -1.09 7.42
N PHE A 22 -22.61 -0.48 7.18
CA PHE A 22 -21.88 0.23 8.23
C PHE A 22 -22.70 1.38 8.82
N SER A 23 -23.46 2.12 8.01
CA SER A 23 -24.41 3.15 8.48
C SER A 23 -25.53 2.58 9.35
N LYS A 24 -26.07 1.42 8.97
CA LYS A 24 -27.13 0.74 9.71
C LYS A 24 -26.60 0.14 11.02
N ALA A 25 -25.46 -0.54 11.00
CA ALA A 25 -24.79 -1.11 12.17
C ALA A 25 -24.54 -0.07 13.26
N ARG A 26 -23.97 1.10 12.93
CA ARG A 26 -23.78 2.19 13.92
C ARG A 26 -25.08 2.65 14.56
N LYS A 27 -26.18 2.73 13.79
CA LYS A 27 -27.49 3.14 14.33
C LYS A 27 -28.09 2.06 15.23
N LEU A 28 -27.90 0.79 14.90
CA LEU A 28 -28.31 -0.32 15.74
C LEU A 28 -27.51 -0.34 17.03
N ALA A 29 -26.18 -0.26 16.99
CA ALA A 29 -25.33 -0.17 18.19
C ALA A 29 -25.76 1.00 19.13
N LEU A 30 -26.03 2.19 18.57
CA LEU A 30 -26.55 3.33 19.36
C LEU A 30 -27.96 3.10 19.93
N LEU A 31 -28.77 2.28 19.28
CA LEU A 31 -30.09 1.88 19.76
C LEU A 31 -29.96 0.82 20.88
N LYS A 32 -29.06 -0.16 20.73
CA LYS A 32 -28.79 -1.23 21.70
C LYS A 32 -28.23 -0.72 23.02
N ALA A 33 -27.45 0.37 23.00
CA ALA A 33 -27.08 1.09 24.23
C ALA A 33 -28.31 1.54 25.07
N GLY A 34 -29.46 1.76 24.43
CA GLY A 34 -30.72 2.07 25.10
C GLY A 34 -31.40 0.87 25.76
N SER A 35 -30.93 -0.35 25.53
CA SER A 35 -31.47 -1.60 26.08
C SER A 35 -30.88 -1.94 27.46
N VAL A 36 -29.70 -1.40 27.78
CA VAL A 36 -29.06 -1.57 29.08
C VAL A 36 -29.71 -0.59 30.10
N PRO A 37 -30.27 -1.07 31.22
CA PRO A 37 -30.98 -0.22 32.18
C PRO A 37 -30.11 0.89 32.81
N SER A 38 -28.83 0.63 33.06
CA SER A 38 -27.87 1.62 33.59
C SER A 38 -27.76 2.84 32.66
N MET A 39 -27.55 2.59 31.37
CA MET A 39 -27.39 3.60 30.33
C MET A 39 -28.70 4.35 30.05
N SER A 40 -29.83 3.64 29.90
CA SER A 40 -31.12 4.28 29.60
C SER A 40 -31.57 5.21 30.73
N ARG A 41 -31.35 4.83 31.98
CA ARG A 41 -31.56 5.69 33.16
C ARG A 41 -30.64 6.91 33.15
N LEU A 42 -29.36 6.73 32.82
CA LEU A 42 -28.43 7.85 32.76
C LEU A 42 -28.86 8.88 31.69
N PHE A 43 -29.31 8.44 30.52
CA PHE A 43 -29.80 9.36 29.48
C PHE A 43 -31.07 10.10 29.91
N ALA A 44 -31.96 9.45 30.66
CA ALA A 44 -33.15 10.08 31.21
C ALA A 44 -32.78 11.16 32.25
N VAL A 45 -31.96 10.81 33.24
CA VAL A 45 -31.56 11.71 34.35
C VAL A 45 -30.74 12.91 33.85
N THR A 46 -29.89 12.72 32.85
CA THR A 46 -29.07 13.82 32.27
C THR A 46 -29.85 14.74 31.33
N GLY A 47 -31.14 14.47 31.07
CA GLY A 47 -31.93 15.23 30.11
C GLY A 47 -31.44 15.09 28.67
N GLN A 48 -30.70 14.03 28.37
CA GLN A 48 -30.16 13.73 27.05
C GLN A 48 -31.12 12.87 26.23
N ASN A 49 -32.07 12.20 26.88
CA ASN A 49 -33.18 11.46 26.27
C ASN A 49 -34.48 12.26 26.26
N ASN A 50 -34.51 13.39 25.54
CA ASN A 50 -35.74 14.15 25.29
C ASN A 50 -35.81 14.62 23.82
N LYS A 51 -37.00 15.04 23.37
CA LYS A 51 -37.24 15.47 21.97
C LYS A 51 -36.35 16.63 21.51
N ARG A 52 -35.83 17.44 22.44
CA ARG A 52 -34.98 18.61 22.14
C ARG A 52 -33.53 18.19 21.87
N ASN A 53 -32.98 17.31 22.70
CA ASN A 53 -31.54 17.00 22.75
C ASN A 53 -31.19 15.67 22.09
N ALA A 54 -32.10 14.69 22.07
CA ALA A 54 -31.79 13.32 21.64
C ALA A 54 -31.29 13.25 20.18
N GLY A 55 -31.89 14.06 19.28
CA GLY A 55 -31.47 14.13 17.88
C GLY A 55 -30.06 14.68 17.71
N LYS A 56 -29.74 15.81 18.38
CA LYS A 56 -28.39 16.38 18.36
C LYS A 56 -27.37 15.40 18.97
N ARG A 57 -27.65 14.86 20.16
CA ARG A 57 -26.81 13.85 20.84
C ARG A 57 -26.49 12.69 19.91
N SER A 58 -27.50 12.15 19.21
CA SER A 58 -27.28 11.06 18.27
C SER A 58 -26.31 11.40 17.16
N VAL A 59 -26.40 12.62 16.61
CA VAL A 59 -25.50 13.07 15.54
C VAL A 59 -24.11 13.35 16.09
N ASP A 60 -24.01 13.96 17.28
CA ASP A 60 -22.72 14.22 17.96
C ASP A 60 -21.96 12.90 18.21
N THR A 61 -22.65 11.87 18.72
CA THR A 61 -22.05 10.55 18.92
C THR A 61 -21.66 9.90 17.59
N GLU A 62 -22.51 9.97 16.56
CA GLU A 62 -22.18 9.40 15.25
C GLU A 62 -20.96 10.08 14.61
N ILE A 63 -20.82 11.40 14.76
CA ILE A 63 -19.65 12.13 14.26
C ILE A 63 -18.38 11.63 14.94
N LEU A 64 -18.35 11.56 16.27
CA LEU A 64 -17.16 11.08 17.00
C LEU A 64 -16.78 9.65 16.58
N LEU A 65 -17.75 8.74 16.48
CA LEU A 65 -17.49 7.37 16.04
C LEU A 65 -16.98 7.29 14.60
N ARG A 66 -17.55 8.10 13.69
CA ARG A 66 -17.12 8.14 12.29
C ARG A 66 -15.73 8.74 12.12
N GLU A 67 -15.38 9.76 12.89
CA GLU A 67 -14.05 10.38 12.86
C GLU A 67 -12.98 9.37 13.25
N VAL A 68 -13.21 8.62 14.33
CA VAL A 68 -12.31 7.56 14.78
C VAL A 68 -12.21 6.43 13.76
N GLN A 69 -13.33 6.02 13.13
CA GLN A 69 -13.32 4.97 12.10
C GLN A 69 -12.70 5.39 10.76
N SER A 70 -12.83 6.66 10.37
CA SER A 70 -12.46 7.15 9.03
C SER A 70 -11.10 7.84 9.00
N LYS A 71 -10.46 8.04 10.14
CA LYS A 71 -9.14 8.69 10.24
C LYS A 71 -8.13 7.71 10.83
N ALA A 72 -6.90 7.78 10.30
CA ALA A 72 -5.81 6.94 10.78
C ALA A 72 -5.54 7.22 12.28
N ARG A 73 -5.16 6.19 13.03
CA ARG A 73 -4.96 6.25 14.49
C ARG A 73 -3.92 7.31 14.90
N ASP A 74 -2.90 7.53 14.07
CA ASP A 74 -1.83 8.51 14.27
C ASP A 74 -2.21 9.95 13.90
N SER A 75 -3.41 10.16 13.35
CA SER A 75 -3.89 11.47 12.96
C SER A 75 -4.40 12.29 14.14
N ASP A 76 -4.17 13.61 14.10
CA ASP A 76 -4.68 14.53 15.12
C ASP A 76 -6.21 14.46 15.23
N ARG A 77 -6.93 14.20 14.14
CA ARG A 77 -8.40 14.08 14.14
C ARG A 77 -8.90 12.86 14.91
N TYR A 78 -8.22 11.73 14.77
CA TYR A 78 -8.50 10.55 15.57
C TYR A 78 -8.27 10.86 17.06
N ALA A 79 -7.09 11.39 17.40
CA ALA A 79 -6.72 11.70 18.78
C ALA A 79 -7.66 12.74 19.42
N MET A 80 -8.05 13.78 18.69
CA MET A 80 -9.03 14.78 19.14
C MET A 80 -10.39 14.16 19.45
N SER A 81 -10.85 13.23 18.62
CA SER A 81 -12.14 12.57 18.79
C SER A 81 -12.13 11.64 20.00
N VAL A 82 -11.08 10.84 20.17
CA VAL A 82 -10.90 9.99 21.35
C VAL A 82 -10.78 10.81 22.62
N ALA A 83 -9.93 11.85 22.63
CA ALA A 83 -9.78 12.74 23.78
C ALA A 83 -11.11 13.40 24.16
N ARG A 84 -11.92 13.78 23.16
CA ARG A 84 -13.25 14.35 23.42
C ARG A 84 -14.20 13.32 24.01
N MET A 85 -14.23 12.08 23.51
CA MET A 85 -15.03 11.00 24.10
C MET A 85 -14.61 10.73 25.55
N ASN A 86 -13.31 10.61 25.81
CA ASN A 86 -12.76 10.42 27.15
C ASN A 86 -13.15 11.56 28.09
N PHE A 87 -13.05 12.81 27.64
CA PHE A 87 -13.50 13.97 28.41
C PHE A 87 -14.98 13.91 28.79
N LEU A 88 -15.85 13.58 27.82
CA LEU A 88 -17.29 13.50 28.01
C LEU A 88 -17.66 12.38 29.00
N HIS A 89 -16.95 11.24 28.95
CA HIS A 89 -17.20 10.10 29.84
C HIS A 89 -16.52 10.23 31.21
N ALA A 90 -15.39 10.94 31.33
CA ALA A 90 -14.55 10.96 32.54
C ALA A 90 -15.29 11.35 33.83
N ARG A 91 -16.23 12.31 33.75
CA ARG A 91 -17.04 12.70 34.93
C ARG A 91 -17.94 11.56 35.39
N TYR A 92 -18.57 10.85 34.45
CA TYR A 92 -19.50 9.78 34.76
C TYR A 92 -18.79 8.49 35.17
N ARG A 93 -17.63 8.19 34.58
CA ARG A 93 -16.75 7.10 35.03
C ARG A 93 -16.28 7.31 36.47
N ARG A 94 -15.77 8.50 36.80
CA ARG A 94 -15.38 8.84 38.19
C ARG A 94 -16.53 8.77 39.20
N ALA A 95 -17.76 9.00 38.74
CA ALA A 95 -18.96 8.90 39.58
C ALA A 95 -19.58 7.49 39.57
N ASN A 96 -18.93 6.50 38.96
CA ASN A 96 -19.41 5.13 38.76
C ASN A 96 -20.84 5.06 38.16
N LYS A 97 -21.15 5.99 37.24
CA LYS A 97 -22.43 6.04 36.50
C LYS A 97 -22.33 5.45 35.11
N ILE A 98 -21.12 5.39 34.56
CA ILE A 98 -20.77 4.60 33.39
C ILE A 98 -19.74 3.60 33.90
N THR A 99 -20.12 2.33 33.95
CA THR A 99 -19.24 1.26 34.44
C THR A 99 -18.32 0.76 33.33
N ASP A 100 -17.23 0.10 33.69
CA ASP A 100 -16.33 -0.48 32.68
C ASP A 100 -17.00 -1.60 31.84
N PRO A 101 -17.84 -2.50 32.40
CA PRO A 101 -18.66 -3.40 31.61
C PRO A 101 -19.61 -2.69 30.63
N ASP A 102 -20.25 -1.58 31.04
CA ASP A 102 -21.11 -0.78 30.14
C ASP A 102 -20.31 -0.25 28.94
N LEU A 103 -19.07 0.21 29.17
CA LEU A 103 -18.19 0.70 28.09
C LEU A 103 -17.70 -0.43 27.20
N LEU A 104 -17.32 -1.57 27.78
CA LEU A 104 -16.90 -2.75 27.03
C LEU A 104 -18.03 -3.29 26.16
N HIS A 105 -19.27 -3.30 26.69
CA HIS A 105 -20.48 -3.64 25.93
C HIS A 105 -20.70 -2.68 24.77
N THR A 106 -20.61 -1.36 25.02
CA THR A 106 -20.78 -0.36 23.94
C THR A 106 -19.72 -0.49 22.85
N LEU A 107 -18.48 -0.82 23.22
CA LEU A 107 -17.39 -1.09 22.27
C LEU A 107 -17.66 -2.36 21.47
N GLY A 108 -18.08 -3.43 22.13
CA GLY A 108 -18.42 -4.71 21.54
C GLY A 108 -19.62 -4.67 20.62
N ASP A 109 -20.69 -3.94 20.99
CA ASP A 109 -21.86 -3.68 20.14
C ASP A 109 -21.47 -3.00 18.82
N GLY A 110 -20.50 -2.08 18.87
CA GLY A 110 -19.94 -1.44 17.68
C GLY A 110 -19.34 -2.44 16.69
N LEU A 111 -18.69 -3.50 17.20
CA LEU A 111 -18.09 -4.57 16.40
C LEU A 111 -19.14 -5.60 15.97
N ALA A 112 -19.93 -6.10 16.92
CA ALA A 112 -20.94 -7.14 16.73
C ALA A 112 -21.97 -6.73 15.68
N GLU A 113 -22.49 -5.50 15.75
CA GLU A 113 -23.48 -5.03 14.80
C GLU A 113 -22.92 -4.85 13.39
N ILE A 114 -21.63 -4.54 13.22
CA ILE A 114 -21.01 -4.52 11.88
C ILE A 114 -21.01 -5.93 11.29
N ILE A 115 -20.58 -6.93 12.08
CA ILE A 115 -20.53 -8.33 11.65
C ILE A 115 -21.94 -8.84 11.35
N ASN A 116 -22.89 -8.64 12.27
CA ASN A 116 -24.26 -9.12 12.16
C ASN A 116 -24.99 -8.48 10.97
N VAL A 117 -24.93 -7.15 10.84
CA VAL A 117 -25.63 -6.45 9.76
C VAL A 117 -25.04 -6.79 8.40
N VAL A 118 -23.72 -6.80 8.24
CA VAL A 118 -23.12 -7.13 6.94
C VAL A 118 -23.46 -8.58 6.55
N ASN A 119 -23.25 -9.54 7.45
CA ASN A 119 -23.56 -10.95 7.17
C ASN A 119 -25.05 -11.17 6.88
N ARG A 120 -25.94 -10.44 7.56
CA ARG A 120 -27.39 -10.57 7.38
C ARG A 120 -27.90 -9.85 6.16
N ASP A 121 -27.42 -8.65 5.85
CA ASP A 121 -28.04 -7.74 4.88
C ASP A 121 -27.29 -7.63 3.54
N GLU A 122 -26.00 -7.97 3.47
CA GLU A 122 -25.18 -7.83 2.26
C GLU A 122 -25.08 -9.10 1.41
N TRP A 123 -24.57 -8.92 0.19
CA TRP A 123 -24.46 -9.95 -0.85
C TRP A 123 -23.40 -11.02 -0.55
N ARG A 124 -22.45 -10.72 0.33
CA ARG A 124 -21.45 -11.64 0.88
C ARG A 124 -21.26 -11.39 2.38
N LYS A 125 -20.66 -12.38 3.06
CA LYS A 125 -20.21 -12.26 4.44
C LYS A 125 -18.86 -11.55 4.51
N LEU A 126 -18.53 -11.04 5.70
CA LEU A 126 -17.17 -10.61 6.01
C LEU A 126 -16.24 -11.81 6.01
N THR A 127 -15.04 -11.62 5.46
CA THR A 127 -13.96 -12.59 5.53
C THR A 127 -13.24 -12.52 6.88
N ASP A 128 -12.52 -13.57 7.25
CA ASP A 128 -11.75 -13.61 8.50
C ASP A 128 -10.71 -12.48 8.58
N VAL A 129 -10.14 -12.06 7.44
CA VAL A 129 -9.24 -10.91 7.35
C VAL A 129 -9.97 -9.61 7.65
N GLU A 130 -11.17 -9.41 7.10
CA GLU A 130 -11.98 -8.21 7.37
C GLU A 130 -12.45 -8.17 8.83
N VAL A 131 -12.80 -9.31 9.43
CA VAL A 131 -13.15 -9.38 10.86
C VAL A 131 -11.93 -9.16 11.74
N CYS A 132 -10.76 -9.67 11.37
CA CYS A 132 -9.49 -9.38 12.06
C CYS A 132 -9.17 -7.88 12.02
N ALA A 133 -9.41 -7.21 10.89
CA ALA A 133 -9.25 -5.76 10.77
C ALA A 133 -10.20 -5.02 11.74
N LEU A 134 -11.48 -5.41 11.80
CA LEU A 134 -12.44 -4.86 12.77
C LEU A 134 -11.99 -5.07 14.21
N GLY A 135 -11.47 -6.26 14.53
CA GLY A 135 -10.95 -6.57 15.87
C GLY A 135 -9.79 -5.69 16.27
N ILE A 136 -8.79 -5.50 15.39
CA ILE A 136 -7.65 -4.59 15.65
C ILE A 136 -8.15 -3.17 15.91
N PHE A 137 -9.08 -2.67 15.10
CA PHE A 137 -9.62 -1.33 15.29
C PHE A 137 -10.33 -1.17 16.64
N HIS A 138 -11.21 -2.11 17.01
CA HIS A 138 -11.96 -2.01 18.26
C HIS A 138 -11.06 -2.21 19.48
N LYS A 139 -10.05 -3.10 19.40
CA LYS A 139 -9.03 -3.24 20.44
C LYS A 139 -8.32 -1.92 20.68
N ASN A 140 -7.78 -1.32 19.62
CA ASN A 140 -7.07 -0.05 19.69
C ASN A 140 -7.94 1.08 20.24
N LEU A 141 -9.20 1.17 19.80
CA LEU A 141 -10.14 2.16 20.30
C LEU A 141 -10.43 1.95 21.79
N GLY A 142 -10.61 0.72 22.25
CA GLY A 142 -10.82 0.41 23.66
C GLY A 142 -9.61 0.78 24.52
N GLU A 143 -8.39 0.48 24.06
CA GLU A 143 -7.14 0.91 24.71
C GLU A 143 -7.07 2.44 24.82
N ASP A 144 -7.31 3.14 23.70
CA ASP A 144 -7.22 4.60 23.64
C ASP A 144 -8.35 5.29 24.47
N MET A 145 -9.46 4.60 24.70
CA MET A 145 -10.53 5.01 25.61
C MET A 145 -10.30 4.60 27.08
N GLY A 146 -9.23 3.85 27.37
CA GLY A 146 -8.92 3.32 28.70
C GLY A 146 -10.02 2.39 29.21
N ILE A 147 -10.55 1.53 28.35
CA ILE A 147 -11.52 0.48 28.72
C ILE A 147 -10.70 -0.76 29.14
N PRO A 148 -10.84 -1.25 30.36
CA PRO A 148 -10.16 -2.47 30.78
C PRO A 148 -10.75 -3.68 30.08
N PHE A 149 -9.88 -4.60 29.63
CA PHE A 149 -10.29 -5.85 29.00
C PHE A 149 -10.26 -7.04 29.96
N ASP A 150 -10.16 -6.82 31.27
CA ASP A 150 -9.99 -7.88 32.28
C ASP A 150 -11.12 -8.92 32.30
N LEU A 151 -12.30 -8.55 31.79
CA LEU A 151 -13.47 -9.42 31.65
C LEU A 151 -13.36 -10.41 30.48
N LEU A 152 -12.42 -10.18 29.57
CA LEU A 152 -12.16 -11.05 28.42
C LEU A 152 -11.14 -12.14 28.84
N PRO A 153 -11.48 -13.44 28.70
CA PRO A 153 -10.63 -14.56 29.12
C PRO A 153 -9.15 -14.47 28.72
N SER A 154 -8.87 -14.04 27.49
CA SER A 154 -7.52 -14.02 26.95
C SER A 154 -6.74 -12.77 27.32
N CYS A 155 -7.31 -11.82 28.08
CA CYS A 155 -6.64 -10.57 28.44
C CYS A 155 -5.29 -10.80 29.15
N LYS A 156 -5.19 -11.83 30.00
CA LYS A 156 -3.96 -12.16 30.73
C LYS A 156 -2.89 -12.84 29.86
N GLN A 157 -3.31 -13.65 28.90
CA GLN A 157 -2.41 -14.42 28.02
C GLN A 157 -2.06 -13.67 26.73
N GLY A 158 -2.85 -12.64 26.40
CA GLY A 158 -2.83 -11.97 25.10
C GLY A 158 -3.70 -12.69 24.07
N TRP A 159 -4.10 -11.95 23.04
CA TRP A 159 -4.80 -12.52 21.89
C TRP A 159 -3.80 -12.84 20.78
N MET A 160 -4.02 -13.95 20.06
CA MET A 160 -3.18 -14.35 18.92
C MET A 160 -3.20 -13.31 17.80
N ASP A 161 -4.40 -12.80 17.47
CA ASP A 161 -4.60 -11.80 16.43
C ASP A 161 -5.89 -10.99 16.67
N GLY A 162 -6.22 -10.10 15.73
CA GLY A 162 -7.46 -9.32 15.79
C GLY A 162 -8.72 -10.15 15.63
N LEU A 163 -8.66 -11.30 14.94
CA LEU A 163 -9.82 -12.16 14.75
C LEU A 163 -10.23 -12.81 16.07
N HIS A 164 -9.25 -13.33 16.81
CA HIS A 164 -9.45 -13.88 18.14
C HIS A 164 -10.08 -12.86 19.08
N PHE A 165 -9.52 -11.63 19.12
CA PHE A 165 -10.09 -10.53 19.90
C PHE A 165 -11.52 -10.19 19.48
N ALA A 166 -11.80 -10.10 18.17
CA ALA A 166 -13.13 -9.77 17.65
C ALA A 166 -14.18 -10.79 18.08
N MET A 167 -13.88 -12.09 17.95
CA MET A 167 -14.80 -13.17 18.30
C MET A 167 -15.05 -13.24 19.80
N GLU A 168 -13.99 -13.08 20.61
CA GLU A 168 -14.11 -13.08 22.08
C GLU A 168 -14.93 -11.90 22.57
N LEU A 169 -14.66 -10.68 22.06
CA LEU A 169 -15.44 -9.49 22.38
C LEU A 169 -16.90 -9.64 21.94
N ASN A 170 -17.16 -10.20 20.76
CA ASN A 170 -18.52 -10.45 20.28
C ASN A 170 -19.28 -11.42 21.19
N ASN A 171 -18.67 -12.55 21.56
CA ASN A 171 -19.28 -13.55 22.42
C ASN A 171 -19.56 -13.01 23.83
N TRP A 172 -18.60 -12.29 24.41
CA TRP A 172 -18.78 -11.64 25.70
C TRP A 172 -19.92 -10.61 25.68
N THR A 173 -20.03 -9.84 24.58
CA THR A 173 -21.08 -8.83 24.40
C THR A 173 -22.47 -9.45 24.43
N VAL A 174 -22.67 -10.56 23.70
CA VAL A 174 -23.95 -11.29 23.66
C VAL A 174 -24.31 -11.82 25.05
N GLN A 175 -23.35 -12.42 25.76
CA GLN A 175 -23.57 -12.92 27.12
C GLN A 175 -23.95 -11.79 28.10
N TYR A 176 -23.25 -10.66 28.03
CA TYR A 176 -23.56 -9.50 28.84
C TYR A 176 -24.98 -8.98 28.59
N GLU A 177 -25.44 -8.98 27.33
CA GLU A 177 -26.81 -8.59 26.98
C GLU A 177 -27.84 -9.55 27.59
N GLU A 178 -27.61 -10.85 27.52
CA GLU A 178 -28.49 -11.87 28.13
C GLU A 178 -28.65 -11.69 29.64
N GLU A 179 -27.58 -11.27 30.33
CA GLU A 179 -27.58 -11.08 31.78
C GLU A 179 -28.25 -9.76 32.21
N VAL A 180 -27.99 -8.68 31.48
CA VAL A 180 -28.26 -7.30 31.94
C VAL A 180 -29.50 -6.69 31.28
N CYS A 181 -29.80 -7.01 30.02
CA CYS A 181 -30.90 -6.37 29.28
C CYS A 181 -32.25 -6.83 29.82
N LYS A 182 -32.94 -5.91 30.51
CA LYS A 182 -34.26 -6.15 31.12
C LYS A 182 -35.16 -4.96 30.84
N PRO A 183 -36.45 -5.19 30.50
CA PRO A 183 -37.37 -4.11 30.20
C PRO A 183 -37.60 -3.22 31.44
N VAL A 184 -37.18 -1.96 31.35
CA VAL A 184 -37.53 -0.92 32.33
C VAL A 184 -38.17 0.29 31.64
N PRO A 185 -38.97 1.12 32.34
CA PRO A 185 -39.67 2.25 31.73
C PRO A 185 -38.77 3.24 30.98
N THR A 186 -37.50 3.37 31.40
CA THR A 186 -36.52 4.24 30.73
C THR A 186 -36.07 3.69 29.37
N ASN A 187 -36.10 2.38 29.14
CA ASN A 187 -35.81 1.80 27.81
C ASN A 187 -36.92 2.15 26.82
N ASP A 188 -38.18 1.98 27.19
CA ASP A 188 -39.31 2.36 26.32
C ASP A 188 -39.33 3.88 26.08
N GLN A 189 -39.03 4.70 27.10
CA GLN A 189 -38.86 6.14 26.91
C GLN A 189 -37.75 6.46 25.88
N TYR A 190 -36.63 5.73 25.91
CA TYR A 190 -35.54 5.88 24.95
C TYR A 190 -36.01 5.63 23.52
N VAL A 191 -36.71 4.53 23.28
CA VAL A 191 -37.28 4.22 21.96
C VAL A 191 -38.30 5.28 21.54
N ARG A 192 -39.21 5.69 22.42
CA ARG A 192 -40.23 6.71 22.08
C ARG A 192 -39.61 8.06 21.68
N VAL A 193 -38.57 8.48 22.37
CA VAL A 193 -37.89 9.74 22.05
C VAL A 193 -37.04 9.61 20.80
N TYR A 194 -36.31 8.51 20.65
CA TYR A 194 -35.35 8.33 19.56
C TYR A 194 -36.02 7.94 18.24
N VAL A 195 -36.93 6.97 18.30
CA VAL A 195 -37.64 6.39 17.16
C VAL A 195 -38.94 7.15 16.91
N ASP A 196 -39.87 7.20 17.87
CA ASP A 196 -41.21 7.73 17.60
C ASP A 196 -41.21 9.24 17.34
N SER A 197 -40.27 9.99 17.92
CA SER A 197 -40.12 11.42 17.60
C SER A 197 -39.68 11.64 16.15
N ALA A 198 -38.84 10.77 15.59
CA ALA A 198 -38.42 10.84 14.20
C ALA A 198 -39.58 10.49 13.25
N LEU A 199 -40.52 9.65 13.69
CA LEU A 199 -41.65 9.19 12.88
C LEU A 199 -42.94 9.94 13.14
N SER A 200 -42.91 10.97 14.00
CA SER A 200 -44.10 11.67 14.49
C SER A 200 -44.96 12.31 13.39
N SER A 201 -44.38 12.58 12.22
CA SER A 201 -45.05 13.10 11.02
C SER A 201 -45.77 12.04 10.18
N LEU A 202 -45.55 10.75 10.45
CA LEU A 202 -46.15 9.65 9.68
C LEU A 202 -47.48 9.18 10.29
N PRO A 203 -48.42 8.66 9.47
CA PRO A 203 -49.65 8.05 9.96
C PRO A 203 -49.39 6.90 10.95
N SER A 204 -50.33 6.65 11.86
CA SER A 204 -50.18 5.66 12.95
C SER A 204 -49.83 4.25 12.45
N PHE A 205 -50.45 3.82 11.35
CA PHE A 205 -50.15 2.52 10.73
C PHE A 205 -48.70 2.41 10.25
N PHE A 206 -48.18 3.45 9.59
CA PHE A 206 -46.78 3.49 9.14
C PHE A 206 -45.79 3.56 10.31
N ARG A 207 -46.12 4.30 11.38
CA ARG A 207 -45.33 4.32 12.62
C ARG A 207 -45.22 2.94 13.25
N ALA A 208 -46.35 2.23 13.37
CA ALA A 208 -46.40 0.88 13.93
C ALA A 208 -45.60 -0.12 13.07
N ALA A 209 -45.77 -0.08 11.74
CA ALA A 209 -45.02 -0.93 10.82
C ALA A 209 -43.50 -0.69 10.91
N LEU A 210 -43.06 0.57 10.97
CA LEU A 210 -41.64 0.90 11.03
C LEU A 210 -41.03 0.58 12.41
N ARG A 211 -41.78 0.72 13.50
CA ARG A 211 -41.36 0.27 14.85
C ARG A 211 -41.14 -1.25 14.88
N LYS A 212 -42.05 -2.03 14.29
CA LYS A 212 -41.90 -3.49 14.12
C LYS A 212 -40.75 -3.86 13.21
N SER A 213 -40.52 -3.09 12.15
CA SER A 213 -39.37 -3.29 11.25
C SER A 213 -38.03 -3.07 11.95
N LEU A 214 -37.93 -2.13 12.89
CA LEU A 214 -36.72 -1.95 13.70
C LEU A 214 -36.49 -3.15 14.63
N GLY A 215 -37.56 -3.70 15.21
CA GLY A 215 -37.51 -4.93 15.99
C GLY A 215 -37.07 -6.16 15.19
N ALA A 216 -37.29 -6.18 13.87
CA ALA A 216 -36.87 -7.28 12.98
C ALA A 216 -35.35 -7.40 12.82
N ASP A 217 -34.62 -6.33 13.15
CA ASP A 217 -33.17 -6.29 13.01
C ASP A 217 -32.44 -6.52 14.35
N LEU A 218 -33.16 -6.73 15.45
CA LEU A 218 -32.63 -6.92 16.81
C LEU A 218 -32.93 -8.33 17.33
N ASP A 219 -32.03 -8.87 18.15
CA ASP A 219 -32.25 -10.13 18.86
C ASP A 219 -33.34 -10.00 19.93
N ASP A 220 -33.96 -11.12 20.31
CA ASP A 220 -35.15 -11.13 21.16
C ASP A 220 -34.92 -10.50 22.53
N VAL A 221 -33.78 -10.74 23.15
CA VAL A 221 -33.41 -10.17 24.46
C VAL A 221 -33.43 -8.64 24.41
N VAL A 222 -32.70 -8.07 23.45
CA VAL A 222 -32.56 -6.61 23.28
C VAL A 222 -33.88 -5.99 22.83
N ARG A 223 -34.59 -6.65 21.91
CA ARG A 223 -35.90 -6.22 21.41
C ARG A 223 -36.93 -6.13 22.55
N LEU A 224 -36.99 -7.16 23.40
CA LEU A 224 -37.88 -7.18 24.58
C LEU A 224 -37.49 -6.12 25.60
N SER A 225 -36.19 -5.94 25.88
CA SER A 225 -35.71 -4.89 26.77
C SER A 225 -36.10 -3.47 26.30
N LEU A 226 -36.03 -3.23 25.00
CA LEU A 226 -36.43 -1.96 24.37
C LEU A 226 -37.95 -1.78 24.22
N ASN A 227 -38.75 -2.77 24.64
CA ASN A 227 -40.20 -2.78 24.47
C ASN A 227 -40.63 -2.59 23.00
N LEU A 228 -39.94 -3.30 22.09
CA LEU A 228 -40.23 -3.36 20.67
C LEU A 228 -41.04 -4.61 20.34
N GLU A 229 -42.17 -4.42 19.68
CA GLU A 229 -42.99 -5.53 19.17
C GLU A 229 -42.25 -6.30 18.08
N SER A 230 -42.38 -7.63 18.08
CA SER A 230 -41.85 -8.46 17.00
C SER A 230 -42.58 -8.16 15.68
N PRO A 231 -41.88 -8.22 14.53
CA PRO A 231 -42.56 -8.21 13.25
C PRO A 231 -43.45 -9.45 13.13
N GLY A 232 -44.73 -9.26 12.77
CA GLY A 232 -45.59 -10.39 12.42
C GLY A 232 -45.08 -11.13 11.17
N ILE A 233 -45.56 -12.35 10.94
CA ILE A 233 -45.09 -13.24 9.85
C ILE A 233 -45.12 -12.56 8.48
N LEU A 234 -46.18 -11.78 8.20
CA LEU A 234 -46.31 -11.06 6.93
C LEU A 234 -45.21 -10.00 6.75
N LEU A 235 -44.95 -9.21 7.81
CA LEU A 235 -43.95 -8.15 7.76
C LEU A 235 -42.54 -8.74 7.73
N SER A 236 -42.25 -9.80 8.49
CA SER A 236 -40.95 -10.45 8.48
C SER A 236 -40.65 -11.10 7.12
N THR A 237 -41.64 -11.76 6.51
CA THR A 237 -41.53 -12.33 5.16
C THR A 237 -41.30 -11.24 4.12
N PHE A 238 -42.04 -10.13 4.19
CA PHE A 238 -41.83 -8.98 3.30
C PHE A 238 -40.43 -8.38 3.44
N LEU A 239 -39.96 -8.14 4.68
CA LEU A 239 -38.63 -7.61 4.93
C LEU A 239 -37.53 -8.57 4.43
N ALA A 240 -37.71 -9.88 4.63
CA ALA A 240 -36.81 -10.90 4.11
C ALA A 240 -36.78 -10.90 2.57
N LEU A 241 -37.95 -10.77 1.92
CA LEU A 241 -38.05 -10.68 0.46
C LEU A 241 -37.32 -9.44 -0.07
N VAL A 242 -37.54 -8.26 0.54
CA VAL A 242 -36.85 -7.01 0.17
C VAL A 242 -35.33 -7.15 0.34
N ARG A 243 -34.90 -7.70 1.48
CA ARG A 243 -33.48 -7.93 1.79
C ARG A 243 -32.84 -8.88 0.78
N ASN A 244 -33.45 -10.03 0.51
CA ASN A 244 -32.92 -11.03 -0.42
C ASN A 244 -32.92 -10.54 -1.87
N SER A 245 -33.96 -9.80 -2.28
CA SER A 245 -34.01 -9.17 -3.60
C SER A 245 -32.88 -8.15 -3.76
N ARG A 246 -32.60 -7.33 -2.73
CA ARG A 246 -31.46 -6.41 -2.73
C ARG A 246 -30.13 -7.16 -2.84
N LYS A 247 -29.94 -8.25 -2.08
CA LYS A 247 -28.72 -9.07 -2.15
C LYS A 247 -28.48 -9.61 -3.56
N LEU A 248 -29.53 -10.15 -4.19
CA LEU A 248 -29.45 -10.68 -5.55
C LEU A 248 -29.09 -9.56 -6.55
N GLY A 249 -29.73 -8.40 -6.44
CA GLY A 249 -29.44 -7.24 -7.28
C GLY A 249 -28.01 -6.74 -7.10
N LEU A 250 -27.51 -6.63 -5.87
CA LEU A 250 -26.12 -6.21 -5.60
C LEU A 250 -25.10 -7.22 -6.10
N ARG A 251 -25.39 -8.52 -5.99
CA ARG A 251 -24.47 -9.57 -6.42
C ARG A 251 -24.30 -9.66 -7.94
N HIS A 252 -25.39 -9.44 -8.69
CA HIS A 252 -25.43 -9.76 -10.12
C HIS A 252 -25.60 -8.54 -11.04
N LEU A 253 -26.16 -7.44 -10.54
CA LEU A 253 -26.52 -6.27 -11.36
C LEU A 253 -25.72 -5.01 -11.00
N ALA A 254 -25.12 -4.94 -9.81
CA ALA A 254 -24.36 -3.78 -9.39
C ALA A 254 -22.88 -3.91 -9.81
N LEU A 255 -22.36 -2.86 -10.45
CA LEU A 255 -20.93 -2.74 -10.72
C LEU A 255 -20.17 -2.31 -9.44
N PRO A 256 -18.87 -2.67 -9.31
CA PRO A 256 -18.03 -2.15 -8.24
C PRO A 256 -18.06 -0.62 -8.21
N ARG A 257 -18.16 -0.05 -7.01
CA ARG A 257 -18.19 1.40 -6.82
C ARG A 257 -16.79 1.98 -7.09
N PRO A 258 -16.62 2.94 -8.03
CA PRO A 258 -15.35 3.60 -8.23
C PRO A 258 -15.03 4.56 -7.07
N ASP A 259 -13.75 4.87 -6.86
CA ASP A 259 -13.28 5.76 -5.79
C ASP A 259 -13.92 7.16 -5.82
N SER A 260 -14.27 7.66 -7.01
CA SER A 260 -14.97 8.93 -7.18
C SER A 260 -16.40 8.94 -6.60
N SER A 261 -16.98 7.77 -6.36
CA SER A 261 -18.31 7.57 -5.78
C SER A 261 -18.26 7.09 -4.33
N ALA A 262 -17.07 7.05 -3.72
CA ALA A 262 -16.85 6.67 -2.32
C ALA A 262 -17.75 7.48 -1.36
N VAL A 263 -18.40 6.79 -0.41
CA VAL A 263 -19.33 7.43 0.52
C VAL A 263 -18.59 8.06 1.69
N LYS A 264 -18.14 9.30 1.50
CA LYS A 264 -17.47 10.10 2.53
C LYS A 264 -18.47 10.97 3.29
N LEU A 265 -18.80 10.59 4.52
CA LEU A 265 -19.78 11.31 5.35
C LEU A 265 -19.17 12.38 6.26
N VAL A 266 -17.89 12.21 6.60
CA VAL A 266 -17.09 13.19 7.33
C VAL A 266 -16.14 13.84 6.33
N ASN A 267 -16.20 15.16 6.21
CA ASN A 267 -15.34 15.87 5.26
C ASN A 267 -13.88 15.83 5.68
N ASP A 268 -12.97 15.61 4.73
CA ASP A 268 -11.52 15.60 4.95
C ASP A 268 -10.98 16.98 5.33
N THR A 269 -11.51 18.03 4.70
CA THR A 269 -11.10 19.41 4.92
C THR A 269 -12.19 20.24 5.62
N PRO A 270 -11.81 21.21 6.47
CA PRO A 270 -12.75 22.13 7.07
C PRO A 270 -13.30 23.09 6.01
N ASN A 271 -14.49 23.63 6.27
CA ASN A 271 -15.10 24.63 5.42
C ASN A 271 -14.23 25.90 5.41
N PRO A 272 -13.80 26.41 4.23
CA PRO A 272 -12.90 27.55 4.14
C PRO A 272 -13.47 28.83 4.77
N ALA A 273 -14.80 28.99 4.79
CA ALA A 273 -15.45 30.18 5.34
C ALA A 273 -15.53 30.18 6.87
N THR A 274 -15.79 29.02 7.48
CA THR A 274 -16.06 28.92 8.92
C THR A 274 -14.93 28.26 9.71
N LYS A 275 -13.98 27.61 9.02
CA LYS A 275 -12.93 26.75 9.59
C LYS A 275 -13.48 25.56 10.40
N LEU A 276 -14.76 25.23 10.24
CA LEU A 276 -15.44 24.11 10.91
C LEU A 276 -15.70 22.96 9.91
N TYR A 277 -15.84 21.73 10.43
CA TYR A 277 -16.18 20.56 9.61
C TYR A 277 -17.68 20.44 9.40
N ASN A 278 -18.09 19.92 8.24
CA ASN A 278 -19.50 19.66 7.95
C ASN A 278 -19.76 18.15 7.89
N PHE A 279 -20.99 17.76 8.24
CA PHE A 279 -21.42 16.37 8.23
C PHE A 279 -22.41 16.10 7.09
N GLY A 280 -22.07 15.15 6.21
CA GLY A 280 -22.81 14.86 4.98
C GLY A 280 -24.05 13.99 5.15
N ARG A 281 -24.45 13.65 6.38
CA ARG A 281 -25.54 12.70 6.64
C ARG A 281 -26.92 13.32 6.41
N LYS A 282 -27.65 12.81 5.42
CA LYS A 282 -29.09 13.11 5.25
C LYS A 282 -29.88 12.54 6.43
N SER A 283 -30.62 13.40 7.12
CA SER A 283 -31.54 13.02 8.19
C SER A 283 -32.70 14.02 8.28
N LEU A 284 -33.75 13.70 9.03
CA LEU A 284 -34.88 14.61 9.26
C LEU A 284 -34.48 15.90 10.00
N GLN A 285 -33.34 15.88 10.70
CA GLN A 285 -32.74 17.04 11.37
C GLN A 285 -31.33 17.28 10.80
N PRO A 286 -31.11 18.37 10.05
CA PRO A 286 -29.88 18.58 9.28
C PRO A 286 -28.76 19.20 10.14
N TRP A 287 -28.39 18.51 11.23
CA TRP A 287 -27.31 18.94 12.13
C TRP A 287 -25.96 18.98 11.39
N TYR A 288 -25.26 20.11 11.50
CA TYR A 288 -23.92 20.36 10.92
C TYR A 288 -23.82 20.25 9.39
N MET A 289 -24.96 20.22 8.69
CA MET A 289 -25.00 20.12 7.24
C MET A 289 -24.92 21.51 6.60
N ARG A 290 -24.00 21.67 5.65
CA ARG A 290 -23.87 22.89 4.86
C ARG A 290 -25.06 23.05 3.89
N PRO A 291 -25.70 24.23 3.81
CA PRO A 291 -26.70 24.51 2.80
C PRO A 291 -26.03 24.62 1.43
N THR A 292 -26.48 23.79 0.50
CA THR A 292 -26.18 23.82 -0.93
C THR A 292 -27.49 23.88 -1.70
N THR A 293 -27.46 24.35 -2.95
CA THR A 293 -28.65 24.39 -3.81
C THR A 293 -29.32 23.01 -3.89
N TRP A 294 -28.53 21.95 -4.07
CA TRP A 294 -29.00 20.57 -4.12
C TRP A 294 -29.55 20.04 -2.78
N SER A 295 -28.91 20.35 -1.65
CA SER A 295 -29.36 19.89 -0.33
C SER A 295 -30.64 20.59 0.14
N THR A 296 -30.93 21.78 -0.35
CA THR A 296 -32.06 22.60 0.09
C THR A 296 -33.26 22.50 -0.86
N TRP A 297 -33.01 22.31 -2.16
CA TRP A 297 -34.03 22.33 -3.21
C TRP A 297 -34.07 21.08 -4.10
N GLY A 298 -33.15 20.13 -3.93
CA GLY A 298 -33.13 18.89 -4.71
C GLY A 298 -34.29 17.94 -4.37
N PRO A 299 -34.51 16.88 -5.16
CA PRO A 299 -35.64 15.95 -4.96
C PRO A 299 -35.66 15.31 -3.57
N GLY A 300 -34.49 14.96 -3.03
CA GLY A 300 -34.39 14.42 -1.66
C GLY A 300 -34.76 15.44 -0.59
N ALA A 301 -34.53 16.74 -0.83
CA ALA A 301 -34.92 17.82 0.08
C ALA A 301 -36.44 17.98 0.13
N TRP A 302 -37.10 17.88 -1.04
CA TRP A 302 -38.56 17.84 -1.13
C TRP A 302 -39.16 16.65 -0.40
N LEU A 303 -38.58 15.45 -0.54
CA LEU A 303 -39.03 14.27 0.20
C LEU A 303 -38.91 14.46 1.71
N VAL A 304 -37.77 14.98 2.19
CA VAL A 304 -37.56 15.27 3.62
C VAL A 304 -38.60 16.28 4.13
N LYS A 305 -38.90 17.34 3.36
CA LYS A 305 -39.95 18.31 3.71
C LYS A 305 -41.34 17.67 3.75
N ALA A 306 -41.66 16.82 2.78
CA ALA A 306 -42.95 16.14 2.68
C ALA A 306 -43.25 15.26 3.91
N VAL A 307 -42.22 14.61 4.47
CA VAL A 307 -42.34 13.83 5.70
C VAL A 307 -42.08 14.66 6.98
N GLY A 308 -42.22 15.99 6.92
CA GLY A 308 -42.11 16.88 8.09
C GLY A 308 -40.70 17.11 8.62
N GLY A 309 -39.67 16.64 7.91
CA GLY A 309 -38.27 16.93 8.20
C GLY A 309 -37.86 18.36 7.81
N LYS A 310 -36.63 18.73 8.17
CA LYS A 310 -36.08 20.07 7.91
C LYS A 310 -34.88 20.01 6.97
N VAL A 311 -34.75 21.02 6.13
CA VAL A 311 -33.60 21.13 5.21
C VAL A 311 -32.51 22.07 5.78
N PRO A 312 -31.24 21.91 5.35
CA PRO A 312 -30.16 22.76 5.85
C PRO A 312 -30.45 24.26 5.62
N GLY A 313 -30.26 25.06 6.66
CA GLY A 313 -30.48 26.52 6.64
C GLY A 313 -31.91 26.99 6.95
N GLU A 314 -32.93 26.12 6.95
CA GLU A 314 -34.35 26.51 7.12
C GLU A 314 -34.68 27.15 8.49
N ARG A 315 -33.92 26.83 9.54
CA ARG A 315 -34.09 27.39 10.90
C ARG A 315 -32.91 28.25 11.35
N GLY A 316 -32.29 28.97 10.42
CA GLY A 316 -31.12 29.80 10.70
C GLY A 316 -29.98 28.98 11.33
N SER A 317 -29.51 29.41 12.50
CA SER A 317 -28.37 28.79 13.20
C SER A 317 -28.70 27.57 14.06
N ARG A 318 -29.98 27.18 14.23
CA ARG A 318 -30.40 26.12 15.18
C ARG A 318 -29.70 24.78 14.96
N TYR A 319 -29.46 24.41 13.70
CA TYR A 319 -28.83 23.13 13.33
C TYR A 319 -27.34 23.27 12.99
N PHE A 320 -26.71 24.40 13.33
CA PHE A 320 -25.29 24.67 13.08
C PHE A 320 -24.85 24.43 11.62
N PRO A 321 -25.47 25.07 10.63
CA PRO A 321 -25.08 24.90 9.22
C PRO A 321 -23.61 25.31 8.95
N GLN A 322 -23.01 26.10 9.85
CA GLN A 322 -21.61 26.50 9.80
C GLN A 322 -20.64 25.32 9.97
N GLY A 323 -21.07 24.23 10.61
CA GLY A 323 -20.25 23.06 10.91
C GLY A 323 -20.04 22.79 12.41
N TYR A 324 -19.28 21.75 12.71
CA TYR A 324 -18.85 21.36 14.05
C TYR A 324 -17.33 21.51 14.22
N ASP A 325 -16.91 21.65 15.47
CA ASP A 325 -15.53 21.46 15.90
C ASP A 325 -15.49 20.26 16.84
N LEU A 326 -14.57 19.33 16.57
CA LEU A 326 -14.37 18.09 17.33
C LEU A 326 -14.16 18.37 18.82
N MET A 327 -13.49 19.46 19.18
CA MET A 327 -13.22 19.78 20.58
C MET A 327 -14.41 20.35 21.33
N THR A 328 -15.45 20.78 20.62
CA THR A 328 -16.63 21.43 21.22
C THR A 328 -17.91 20.61 21.08
N ILE A 329 -17.89 19.53 20.30
CA ILE A 329 -19.05 18.66 20.08
C ILE A 329 -19.54 18.03 21.40
N GLY A 330 -20.85 17.80 21.52
CA GLY A 330 -21.49 17.29 22.74
C GLY A 330 -22.46 18.28 23.42
N PRO A 331 -22.86 18.00 24.67
CA PRO A 331 -23.85 18.79 25.41
C PRO A 331 -23.40 20.24 25.62
N GLU A 332 -24.34 21.19 25.54
CA GLU A 332 -24.10 22.63 25.71
C GLU A 332 -23.27 22.98 26.96
N PRO A 333 -23.52 22.41 28.17
CA PRO A 333 -22.74 22.73 29.37
C PRO A 333 -21.26 22.32 29.30
N GLN A 334 -20.90 21.44 28.36
CA GLN A 334 -19.55 20.89 28.18
C GLN A 334 -18.86 21.40 26.90
N ARG A 335 -19.52 22.26 26.10
CA ARG A 335 -19.04 22.73 24.80
C ARG A 335 -17.70 23.46 24.84
N GLU A 336 -17.43 24.19 25.92
CA GLU A 336 -16.22 25.02 26.05
C GLU A 336 -15.18 24.45 27.04
N LYS A 337 -15.47 23.29 27.62
CA LYS A 337 -14.61 22.65 28.63
C LYS A 337 -13.78 21.54 28.00
N GLY A 338 -12.57 21.32 28.53
CA GLY A 338 -11.69 20.22 28.12
C GLY A 338 -10.83 20.50 26.88
N ARG A 339 -10.60 21.77 26.53
CA ARG A 339 -9.78 22.15 25.37
C ARG A 339 -8.28 22.04 25.75
N VAL A 340 -7.55 21.19 25.02
CA VAL A 340 -6.08 21.17 24.83
C VAL A 340 -5.22 20.14 25.62
N PRO A 341 -5.19 20.06 26.96
CA PRO A 341 -4.23 19.17 27.65
C PRO A 341 -4.41 17.68 27.35
N GLN A 342 -5.66 17.23 27.24
CA GLN A 342 -5.99 15.81 27.09
C GLN A 342 -5.72 15.29 25.68
N VAL A 343 -5.83 16.15 24.65
CA VAL A 343 -5.51 15.77 23.27
C VAL A 343 -4.02 15.48 23.16
N LYS A 344 -3.18 16.33 23.75
CA LYS A 344 -1.72 16.14 23.74
C LYS A 344 -1.33 14.86 24.48
N VAL A 345 -1.93 14.59 25.64
CA VAL A 345 -1.69 13.33 26.38
C VAL A 345 -2.12 12.09 25.59
N VAL A 346 -3.29 12.13 24.95
CA VAL A 346 -3.77 11.01 24.11
C VAL A 346 -2.90 10.85 22.87
N LEU A 347 -2.52 11.94 22.21
CA LEU A 347 -1.68 11.91 21.02
C LEU A 347 -0.25 11.45 21.35
N ASP A 348 0.33 11.91 22.45
CA ASP A 348 1.66 11.50 22.92
C ASP A 348 1.62 10.03 23.39
N GLY A 349 0.52 9.59 24.01
CA GLY A 349 0.29 8.18 24.35
C GLY A 349 0.16 7.29 23.12
N ILE A 350 -0.66 7.68 22.13
CA ILE A 350 -0.80 6.97 20.85
C ILE A 350 0.52 6.93 20.10
N ARG A 351 1.25 8.05 20.02
CA ARG A 351 2.58 8.12 19.38
C ARG A 351 3.60 7.31 20.15
N GLY A 352 3.57 7.30 21.48
CA GLY A 352 4.42 6.50 22.34
C GLY A 352 4.17 5.00 22.19
N VAL A 353 2.91 4.57 22.10
CA VAL A 353 2.56 3.17 21.80
C VAL A 353 2.96 2.83 20.38
N ILE A 354 2.75 3.71 19.39
CA ILE A 354 3.20 3.48 18.01
C ILE A 354 4.73 3.40 17.95
N THR A 355 5.50 4.21 18.69
CA THR A 355 6.97 4.09 18.71
C THR A 355 7.45 2.82 19.41
N VAL A 356 6.74 2.36 20.44
CA VAL A 356 6.99 1.07 21.10
C VAL A 356 6.56 -0.11 20.22
N VAL A 357 5.47 -0.04 19.46
CA VAL A 357 5.07 -1.10 18.51
C VAL A 357 5.93 -1.06 17.24
N MET A 358 6.41 0.12 16.84
CA MET A 358 7.45 0.28 15.83
C MET A 358 8.84 -0.16 16.34
N ALA A 359 8.98 -0.52 17.63
CA ALA A 359 10.16 -1.21 18.16
C ALA A 359 10.31 -2.62 17.58
N ASP A 360 9.20 -3.27 17.21
CA ASP A 360 9.19 -4.57 16.52
C ASP A 360 9.52 -4.46 15.03
N LYS A 361 10.17 -3.36 14.60
CA LYS A 361 10.79 -3.26 13.26
C LYS A 361 12.03 -4.13 13.11
N SER A 362 12.65 -4.59 14.20
CA SER A 362 13.85 -5.44 14.14
C SER A 362 13.62 -6.67 13.25
N ALA A 363 12.45 -7.30 13.33
CA ALA A 363 12.07 -8.43 12.47
C ALA A 363 11.89 -8.04 11.00
N GLN A 364 11.23 -6.90 10.70
CA GLN A 364 11.04 -6.43 9.32
C GLN A 364 12.36 -5.98 8.67
N ILE A 365 13.25 -5.38 9.47
CA ILE A 365 14.60 -4.97 9.09
C ILE A 365 15.43 -6.22 8.77
N VAL A 366 15.40 -7.24 9.63
CA VAL A 366 16.10 -8.51 9.41
C VAL A 366 15.56 -9.24 8.18
N VAL A 367 14.24 -9.28 7.96
CA VAL A 367 13.63 -9.93 6.78
C VAL A 367 14.01 -9.19 5.50
N THR A 368 13.94 -7.85 5.48
CA THR A 368 14.30 -7.05 4.29
C THR A 368 15.79 -7.20 3.98
N ALA A 369 16.65 -7.09 4.98
CA ALA A 369 18.08 -7.32 4.83
C ALA A 369 18.39 -8.73 4.33
N SER A 370 17.70 -9.75 4.85
CA SER A 370 17.88 -11.15 4.44
C SER A 370 17.48 -11.41 2.99
N VAL A 371 16.40 -10.79 2.50
CA VAL A 371 15.94 -10.93 1.11
C VAL A 371 16.91 -10.26 0.13
N PHE A 372 17.37 -9.04 0.42
CA PHE A 372 18.36 -8.37 -0.43
C PHE A 372 19.73 -9.05 -0.37
N LEU A 373 20.09 -9.62 0.78
CA LEU A 373 21.27 -10.45 0.93
C LEU A 373 21.14 -11.72 0.08
N LEU A 374 20.02 -12.45 0.13
CA LEU A 374 19.75 -13.62 -0.73
C LEU A 374 19.87 -13.28 -2.23
N LEU A 375 19.27 -12.16 -2.67
CA LEU A 375 19.36 -11.70 -4.06
C LEU A 375 20.81 -11.40 -4.46
N THR A 376 21.59 -10.80 -3.57
CA THR A 376 23.02 -10.54 -3.78
C THR A 376 23.82 -11.83 -3.85
N TRP A 377 23.54 -12.81 -2.97
CA TRP A 377 24.13 -14.14 -2.98
C TRP A 377 23.93 -14.85 -4.32
N VAL A 378 22.69 -14.85 -4.83
CA VAL A 378 22.36 -15.49 -6.11
C VAL A 378 23.09 -14.80 -7.27
N ALA A 379 23.10 -13.47 -7.31
CA ALA A 379 23.73 -12.72 -8.39
C ALA A 379 25.27 -12.87 -8.40
N VAL A 380 25.91 -12.79 -7.24
CA VAL A 380 27.36 -12.97 -7.10
C VAL A 380 27.75 -14.41 -7.42
N SER A 381 27.02 -15.41 -6.94
CA SER A 381 27.28 -16.83 -7.24
C SER A 381 27.15 -17.11 -8.74
N LEU A 382 26.13 -16.55 -9.40
CA LEU A 382 25.94 -16.69 -10.84
C LEU A 382 27.05 -15.99 -11.63
N ARG A 383 27.54 -14.83 -11.17
CA ARG A 383 28.68 -14.11 -11.74
C ARG A 383 29.97 -14.93 -11.61
N VAL A 384 30.25 -15.47 -10.43
CA VAL A 384 31.41 -16.33 -10.18
C VAL A 384 31.33 -17.58 -11.05
N TYR A 385 30.18 -18.23 -11.14
CA TYR A 385 29.97 -19.38 -12.03
C TYR A 385 30.24 -19.02 -13.50
N CYS A 386 29.73 -17.89 -13.99
CA CYS A 386 30.00 -17.44 -15.37
C CYS A 386 31.50 -17.16 -15.60
N ARG A 387 32.18 -16.51 -14.66
CA ARG A 387 33.60 -16.17 -14.82
C ARG A 387 34.56 -17.35 -14.61
N THR A 388 34.21 -18.28 -13.72
CA THR A 388 35.00 -19.49 -13.46
C THR A 388 34.77 -20.58 -14.50
N ALA A 389 33.51 -20.89 -14.82
CA ALA A 389 33.14 -22.02 -15.68
C ALA A 389 33.10 -21.66 -17.18
N LEU A 390 32.69 -20.43 -17.56
CA LEU A 390 32.59 -20.02 -18.97
C LEU A 390 33.78 -19.20 -19.47
N VAL A 391 34.37 -18.33 -18.64
CA VAL A 391 35.44 -17.38 -19.06
C VAL A 391 36.84 -17.75 -18.53
N ARG A 392 36.93 -18.61 -17.49
CA ARG A 392 38.18 -19.09 -16.84
C ARG A 392 39.12 -17.98 -16.32
N SER A 393 38.60 -16.92 -15.70
CA SER A 393 39.43 -15.92 -14.99
C SER A 393 38.78 -15.46 -13.68
N VAL A 394 39.47 -15.63 -12.54
CA VAL A 394 38.99 -15.21 -11.21
C VAL A 394 39.79 -13.99 -10.73
N GLY A 395 39.11 -12.89 -10.40
CA GLY A 395 39.74 -11.69 -9.87
C GLY A 395 39.93 -11.74 -8.34
N ILE A 396 40.85 -10.93 -7.82
CA ILE A 396 41.06 -10.77 -6.36
C ILE A 396 39.81 -10.15 -5.68
N ASP A 397 39.09 -9.28 -6.41
CA ASP A 397 37.78 -8.71 -6.03
C ASP A 397 36.78 -9.77 -5.56
N ASP A 398 36.66 -10.88 -6.30
CA ASP A 398 35.67 -11.93 -6.04
C ASP A 398 35.97 -12.68 -4.72
N LYS A 399 37.22 -12.67 -4.24
CA LYS A 399 37.64 -13.34 -2.99
C LYS A 399 37.39 -12.46 -1.75
N ILE A 400 37.64 -11.16 -1.86
CA ILE A 400 37.43 -10.19 -0.77
C ILE A 400 35.92 -10.01 -0.51
N MET A 401 35.11 -10.00 -1.57
CA MET A 401 33.65 -9.92 -1.46
C MET A 401 33.02 -11.10 -0.71
N VAL A 402 33.51 -12.33 -0.92
CA VAL A 402 32.99 -13.53 -0.24
C VAL A 402 33.37 -13.54 1.25
N PHE A 403 34.56 -13.05 1.60
CA PHE A 403 35.03 -13.00 2.99
C PHE A 403 34.21 -12.04 3.87
N LEU A 404 33.91 -10.84 3.36
CA LEU A 404 33.10 -9.84 4.06
C LEU A 404 31.63 -10.29 4.25
N LEU A 405 31.12 -11.08 3.30
CA LEU A 405 29.75 -11.59 3.28
C LEU A 405 29.47 -12.64 4.37
N ILE A 406 30.49 -13.40 4.76
CA ILE A 406 30.39 -14.44 5.80
C ILE A 406 30.49 -13.82 7.20
N TYR A 407 31.31 -12.77 7.37
CA TYR A 407 31.53 -12.12 8.67
C TYR A 407 30.46 -11.08 9.06
N GLY A 408 29.86 -10.39 8.09
CA GLY A 408 28.82 -9.38 8.35
C GLY A 408 27.46 -9.92 8.78
N GLY A 409 27.18 -11.21 8.56
CA GLY A 409 25.90 -11.85 8.90
C GLY A 409 25.79 -12.38 10.32
N THR A 410 26.90 -12.48 11.07
CA THR A 410 26.95 -13.16 12.37
C THR A 410 26.82 -12.22 13.57
N HIS A 411 26.87 -10.90 13.37
CA HIS A 411 26.77 -9.92 14.47
C HIS A 411 25.70 -8.87 14.13
N GLY A 412 24.61 -8.88 14.91
CA GLY A 412 23.35 -8.22 14.60
C GLY A 412 23.43 -6.70 14.47
N ILE A 413 22.92 -6.19 13.35
CA ILE A 413 22.56 -4.78 13.14
C ILE A 413 21.07 -4.64 13.49
N GLY A 414 20.74 -3.76 14.45
CA GLY A 414 19.34 -3.40 14.76
C GLY A 414 18.87 -3.59 16.21
N ARG A 415 19.77 -3.82 17.18
CA ARG A 415 19.42 -3.80 18.62
C ARG A 415 19.54 -2.38 19.19
N ARG A 416 18.71 -2.07 20.20
CA ARG A 416 18.66 -0.75 20.84
C ARG A 416 19.81 -0.58 21.82
N ASP A 417 20.40 0.62 21.93
CA ASP A 417 21.59 0.89 22.76
C ASP A 417 21.40 0.52 24.25
N SER A 418 20.14 0.52 24.73
CA SER A 418 19.75 0.17 26.10
C SER A 418 19.78 -1.33 26.44
N GLU A 419 19.90 -2.22 25.44
CA GLU A 419 19.84 -3.68 25.62
C GLU A 419 21.19 -4.38 25.35
N ILE A 420 22.26 -3.61 25.11
CA ILE A 420 23.55 -4.11 24.60
C ILE A 420 24.61 -4.01 25.70
N THR A 421 25.39 -5.06 25.91
CA THR A 421 26.52 -5.04 26.85
C THR A 421 27.60 -4.08 26.34
N ALA A 422 28.27 -3.31 27.22
CA ALA A 422 29.27 -2.31 26.81
C ALA A 422 30.38 -2.87 25.86
N GLY A 423 30.76 -4.15 26.01
CA GLY A 423 31.70 -4.83 25.11
C GLY A 423 31.16 -5.16 23.71
N GLU A 424 29.85 -5.42 23.59
CA GLU A 424 29.18 -5.67 22.31
C GLU A 424 29.02 -4.38 21.51
N LYS A 425 28.70 -3.26 22.19
CA LYS A 425 28.60 -1.92 21.57
C LYS A 425 29.91 -1.47 20.91
N ARG A 426 31.05 -1.70 21.56
CA ARG A 426 32.39 -1.43 21.00
C ARG A 426 32.62 -2.21 19.70
N THR A 427 32.30 -3.51 19.71
CA THR A 427 32.49 -4.39 18.56
C THR A 427 31.60 -3.98 17.38
N MET A 428 30.35 -3.59 17.66
CA MET A 428 29.41 -3.09 16.65
C MET A 428 29.87 -1.78 16.02
N LEU A 429 30.36 -0.82 16.81
CA LEU A 429 30.89 0.44 16.28
C LEU A 429 32.17 0.25 15.46
N LEU A 430 33.04 -0.70 15.86
CA LEU A 430 34.22 -1.06 15.06
C LEU A 430 33.82 -1.65 13.71
N LEU A 431 32.87 -2.59 13.70
CA LEU A 431 32.35 -3.19 12.46
C LEU A 431 31.67 -2.15 11.56
N TRP A 432 30.91 -1.25 12.16
CA TRP A 432 30.30 -0.12 11.45
C TRP A 432 31.34 0.73 10.73
N TRP A 433 32.39 1.13 11.44
CA TRP A 433 33.48 1.93 10.88
C TRP A 433 34.17 1.22 9.72
N ILE A 434 34.45 -0.08 9.85
CA ILE A 434 35.06 -0.89 8.79
C ILE A 434 34.15 -0.98 7.57
N LEU A 435 32.85 -1.24 7.77
CA LEU A 435 31.88 -1.36 6.69
C LEU A 435 31.68 -0.04 5.94
N GLU A 436 31.72 1.09 6.65
CA GLU A 436 31.61 2.41 6.04
C GLU A 436 32.78 2.70 5.10
N LEU A 437 34.01 2.37 5.51
CA LEU A 437 35.21 2.50 4.65
C LEU A 437 35.13 1.59 3.42
N LEU A 438 34.75 0.32 3.61
CA LEU A 438 34.62 -0.64 2.53
C LEU A 438 33.54 -0.25 1.53
N ASN A 439 32.46 0.37 1.99
CA ASN A 439 31.40 0.87 1.13
C ASN A 439 31.91 1.97 0.17
N VAL A 440 32.71 2.91 0.69
CA VAL A 440 33.32 3.97 -0.14
C VAL A 440 34.26 3.38 -1.19
N VAL A 441 35.09 2.41 -0.82
CA VAL A 441 35.98 1.74 -1.77
C VAL A 441 35.21 0.95 -2.82
N SER A 442 34.19 0.19 -2.40
CA SER A 442 33.38 -0.65 -3.29
C SER A 442 32.62 0.19 -4.33
N THR A 443 32.05 1.33 -3.93
CA THR A 443 31.34 2.22 -4.85
C THR A 443 32.26 2.86 -5.88
N CYS A 444 33.49 3.22 -5.48
CA CYS A 444 34.51 3.72 -6.41
C CYS A 444 34.93 2.65 -7.45
N LEU A 445 35.22 1.43 -6.99
CA LEU A 445 35.63 0.33 -7.87
C LEU A 445 34.53 -0.05 -8.86
N LEU A 446 33.26 -0.04 -8.42
CA LEU A 446 32.11 -0.28 -9.28
C LEU A 446 32.05 0.73 -10.44
N LYS A 447 32.18 2.03 -10.14
CA LYS A 447 32.13 3.10 -11.14
C LYS A 447 33.31 3.05 -12.11
N ILE A 448 34.48 2.68 -11.63
CA ILE A 448 35.65 2.42 -12.49
C ILE A 448 35.38 1.25 -13.43
N SER A 449 34.82 0.14 -12.93
CA SER A 449 34.47 -1.02 -13.74
C SER A 449 33.43 -0.68 -14.82
N VAL A 450 32.39 0.08 -14.48
CA VAL A 450 31.38 0.55 -15.44
C VAL A 450 31.98 1.52 -16.45
N GLY A 451 32.83 2.45 -16.00
CA GLY A 451 33.52 3.41 -16.86
C GLY A 451 34.40 2.74 -17.91
N TYR A 452 35.21 1.74 -17.53
CA TYR A 452 36.00 0.94 -18.49
C TYR A 452 35.12 0.19 -19.48
N PHE A 453 33.99 -0.37 -19.02
CA PHE A 453 33.04 -1.01 -19.91
C PHE A 453 32.48 -0.03 -20.95
N LEU A 454 32.08 1.17 -20.54
CA LEU A 454 31.54 2.19 -21.44
C LEU A 454 32.60 2.75 -22.40
N LEU A 455 33.85 2.88 -21.97
CA LEU A 455 34.96 3.25 -22.85
C LEU A 455 35.18 2.25 -23.98
N ARG A 456 34.88 0.97 -23.78
CA ARG A 456 34.96 -0.06 -24.82
C ARG A 456 33.87 0.09 -25.90
N VAL A 457 32.75 0.74 -25.56
CA VAL A 457 31.58 0.88 -26.45
C VAL A 457 31.50 2.28 -27.08
N ALA A 458 32.05 3.30 -26.43
CA ALA A 458 32.04 4.68 -26.93
C ALA A 458 32.97 4.86 -28.15
N LEU A 459 32.41 5.37 -29.25
CA LEU A 459 33.15 5.66 -30.49
C LEU A 459 33.52 7.15 -30.61
N ASP A 460 32.66 8.05 -30.11
CA ASP A 460 32.85 9.50 -30.24
C ASP A 460 33.76 10.08 -29.14
N ARG A 461 34.65 10.98 -29.56
CA ARG A 461 35.59 11.72 -28.69
C ARG A 461 34.93 12.42 -27.49
N PRO A 462 33.80 13.15 -27.62
CA PRO A 462 33.17 13.80 -26.46
C PRO A 462 32.71 12.81 -25.39
N HIS A 463 32.14 11.66 -25.77
CA HIS A 463 31.71 10.64 -24.82
C HIS A 463 32.88 10.02 -24.06
N ILE A 464 34.01 9.79 -24.75
CA ILE A 464 35.25 9.28 -24.14
C ILE A 464 35.81 10.27 -23.10
N TRP A 465 35.85 11.56 -23.42
CA TRP A 465 36.30 12.60 -22.49
C TRP A 465 35.40 12.70 -21.25
N ILE A 466 34.08 12.65 -21.43
CA ILE A 466 33.11 12.66 -20.32
C ILE A 466 33.33 11.44 -19.40
N ILE A 467 33.47 10.23 -19.96
CA ILE A 467 33.68 9.02 -19.15
C ILE A 467 35.00 9.09 -18.37
N ARG A 468 36.09 9.57 -18.98
CA ARG A 468 37.38 9.77 -18.29
C ARG A 468 37.28 10.79 -17.17
N ALA A 469 36.60 11.92 -17.42
CA ALA A 469 36.39 12.95 -16.41
C ALA A 469 35.59 12.41 -15.21
N LEU A 470 34.55 11.62 -15.44
CA LEU A 470 33.75 11.00 -14.36
C LEU A 470 34.55 9.97 -13.55
N MET A 471 35.39 9.15 -14.20
CA MET A 471 36.24 8.20 -13.48
C MET A 471 37.28 8.91 -12.61
N VAL A 472 37.97 9.91 -13.14
CA VAL A 472 38.94 10.71 -12.37
C VAL A 472 38.23 11.44 -11.23
N GLY A 473 37.09 12.06 -11.50
CA GLY A 473 36.29 12.75 -10.48
C GLY A 473 35.84 11.82 -9.35
N THR A 474 35.41 10.59 -9.68
CA THR A 474 35.01 9.57 -8.70
C THR A 474 36.18 9.16 -7.81
N VAL A 475 37.37 8.94 -8.39
CA VAL A 475 38.57 8.56 -7.62
C VAL A 475 39.00 9.70 -6.69
N VAL A 476 39.09 10.93 -7.20
CA VAL A 476 39.50 12.09 -6.40
C VAL A 476 38.53 12.30 -5.24
N PHE A 477 37.23 12.37 -5.53
CA PHE A 477 36.21 12.62 -4.52
C PHE A 477 36.10 11.46 -3.51
N GLY A 478 36.06 10.22 -4.00
CA GLY A 478 35.99 9.02 -3.16
C GLY A 478 37.20 8.89 -2.23
N THR A 479 38.39 9.24 -2.71
CA THR A 479 39.61 9.27 -1.89
C THR A 479 39.50 10.34 -0.80
N THR A 480 39.07 11.57 -1.13
CA THR A 480 38.87 12.63 -0.14
C THR A 480 37.84 12.22 0.93
N TYR A 481 36.72 11.62 0.54
CA TYR A 481 35.69 11.17 1.46
C TYR A 481 36.17 9.99 2.34
N LEU A 482 36.93 9.05 1.78
CA LEU A 482 37.54 7.95 2.51
C LEU A 482 38.45 8.46 3.63
N PHE A 483 39.34 9.42 3.33
CA PHE A 483 40.21 10.02 4.34
C PHE A 483 39.43 10.77 5.42
N MET A 484 38.34 11.44 5.06
CA MET A 484 37.49 12.10 6.03
C MET A 484 36.87 11.10 7.02
N VAL A 485 36.26 10.02 6.53
CA VAL A 485 35.61 9.00 7.38
C VAL A 485 36.64 8.23 8.22
N ALA A 486 37.80 7.92 7.64
CA ALA A 486 38.89 7.23 8.35
C ALA A 486 39.43 8.05 9.54
N PHE A 487 39.48 9.38 9.41
CA PHE A 487 40.08 10.28 10.40
C PHE A 487 39.05 11.22 11.08
N GLN A 488 37.80 10.76 11.22
CA GLN A 488 36.72 11.55 11.82
C GLN A 488 36.82 11.74 13.34
N CYS A 489 37.69 10.98 14.02
CA CYS A 489 38.01 11.16 15.43
C CYS A 489 39.52 11.16 15.64
N ARG A 490 39.99 11.94 16.62
CA ARG A 490 41.39 12.00 17.03
C ARG A 490 41.50 11.79 18.54
N PRO A 491 42.07 10.67 19.00
CA PRO A 491 42.60 9.53 18.23
C PRO A 491 41.47 8.68 17.61
N VAL A 492 41.76 7.95 16.52
CA VAL A 492 40.77 7.12 15.78
C VAL A 492 39.99 6.14 16.69
N PRO A 493 40.60 5.48 17.70
CA PRO A 493 39.88 4.57 18.60
C PRO A 493 38.73 5.18 19.40
N THR A 494 38.73 6.50 19.57
CA THR A 494 37.64 7.23 20.22
C THR A 494 36.27 6.91 19.59
N TYR A 495 36.23 6.63 18.28
CA TYR A 495 35.00 6.33 17.56
C TYR A 495 34.24 5.12 18.13
N TRP A 496 34.96 4.04 18.46
CA TRP A 496 34.36 2.80 18.98
C TRP A 496 34.48 2.65 20.51
N GLU A 497 35.29 3.47 21.17
CA GLU A 497 35.47 3.45 22.64
C GLU A 497 34.57 4.46 23.36
N ASP A 498 34.56 5.72 22.93
CA ASP A 498 33.77 6.81 23.55
C ASP A 498 32.52 7.15 22.73
N GLY A 499 32.46 6.70 21.47
CA GLY A 499 31.36 6.90 20.55
C GLY A 499 31.62 7.94 19.46
N PRO A 500 30.80 7.96 18.40
CA PRO A 500 31.02 8.78 17.21
C PRO A 500 30.77 10.28 17.41
N ARG A 501 30.24 10.69 18.58
CA ARG A 501 29.75 12.05 18.85
C ARG A 501 30.31 12.65 20.14
N THR A 502 31.43 12.12 20.62
CA THR A 502 32.12 12.66 21.78
C THR A 502 32.59 14.09 21.50
N PRO A 503 32.19 15.08 22.34
CA PRO A 503 32.63 16.46 22.18
C PRO A 503 34.16 16.56 22.16
N GLU A 504 34.69 17.51 21.39
CA GLU A 504 36.12 17.89 21.29
C GLU A 504 37.08 16.86 20.67
N LYS A 505 36.79 15.56 20.73
CA LYS A 505 37.64 14.50 20.18
C LYS A 505 37.28 14.09 18.74
N CYS A 506 36.02 14.31 18.32
CA CYS A 506 35.53 13.97 16.98
C CYS A 506 35.08 15.21 16.21
N TRP A 507 34.99 15.10 14.88
CA TRP A 507 34.49 16.18 14.04
C TRP A 507 33.06 16.57 14.42
N PRO A 508 32.70 17.87 14.34
CA PRO A 508 31.34 18.30 14.65
C PRO A 508 30.31 17.65 13.75
N SER A 509 29.17 17.24 14.32
CA SER A 509 28.07 16.57 13.62
C SER A 509 27.62 17.26 12.34
N ARG A 510 27.66 18.60 12.34
CA ARG A 510 27.32 19.44 11.19
C ARG A 510 28.26 19.24 10.00
N VAL A 511 29.56 19.05 10.25
CA VAL A 511 30.56 18.86 9.18
C VAL A 511 30.36 17.50 8.52
N ILE A 512 30.14 16.45 9.34
CA ILE A 512 29.86 15.10 8.85
C ILE A 512 28.59 15.08 8.00
N TYR A 513 27.53 15.77 8.45
CA TYR A 513 26.28 15.91 7.71
C TYR A 513 26.46 16.59 6.35
N ILE A 514 27.09 17.77 6.31
CA ILE A 514 27.28 18.54 5.07
C ILE A 514 28.09 17.74 4.05
N MET A 515 29.19 17.10 4.49
CA MET A 515 30.06 16.33 3.61
C MET A 515 29.37 15.07 3.08
N THR A 516 28.57 14.40 3.91
CA THR A 516 27.82 13.20 3.51
C THR A 516 26.72 13.53 2.50
N ILE A 517 26.06 14.69 2.63
CA ILE A 517 25.13 15.18 1.61
C ILE A 517 25.85 15.51 0.31
N ALA A 518 26.96 16.24 0.38
CA ALA A 518 27.75 16.58 -0.80
C ALA A 518 28.21 15.31 -1.54
N ALA A 519 28.68 14.31 -0.80
CA ALA A 519 29.03 12.99 -1.33
C ALA A 519 27.86 12.30 -2.02
N THR A 520 26.70 12.30 -1.38
CA THR A 520 25.50 11.65 -1.91
C THR A 520 25.04 12.31 -3.22
N VAL A 521 25.07 13.64 -3.30
CA VAL A 521 24.71 14.40 -4.51
C VAL A 521 25.69 14.12 -5.66
N ILE A 522 27.00 14.18 -5.40
CA ILE A 522 28.04 13.91 -6.40
C ILE A 522 27.94 12.45 -6.88
N ASN A 523 27.75 11.50 -5.96
CA ASN A 523 27.62 10.09 -6.30
C ASN A 523 26.41 9.84 -7.20
N THR A 524 25.25 10.36 -6.81
CA THR A 524 23.98 10.21 -7.54
C THR A 524 24.05 10.84 -8.93
N SER A 525 24.59 12.06 -9.04
CA SER A 525 24.75 12.73 -10.33
C SER A 525 25.66 11.94 -11.29
N ALA A 526 26.77 11.38 -10.79
CA ALA A 526 27.65 10.55 -11.61
C ALA A 526 26.92 9.31 -12.16
N ASP A 527 26.06 8.66 -11.35
CA ASP A 527 25.33 7.47 -11.77
C ASP A 527 24.26 7.76 -12.83
N PHE A 528 23.55 8.88 -12.70
CA PHE A 528 22.62 9.33 -13.76
C PHE A 528 23.35 9.61 -15.07
N VAL A 529 24.54 10.23 -15.01
CA VAL A 529 25.34 10.48 -16.22
C VAL A 529 25.82 9.16 -16.82
N PHE A 530 26.31 8.22 -16.01
CA PHE A 530 26.70 6.89 -16.47
C PHE A 530 25.55 6.09 -17.09
N GLY A 531 24.33 6.19 -16.54
CA GLY A 531 23.14 5.52 -17.08
C GLY A 531 22.55 6.18 -18.34
N ALA A 532 22.70 7.50 -18.50
CA ALA A 532 22.22 8.23 -19.66
C ALA A 532 23.17 8.10 -20.88
N LEU A 533 24.48 8.00 -20.65
CA LEU A 533 25.49 7.90 -21.70
C LEU A 533 25.23 6.79 -22.75
N PRO A 534 24.86 5.55 -22.36
CA PRO A 534 24.52 4.49 -23.29
C PRO A 534 23.43 4.84 -24.30
N TRP A 535 22.41 5.59 -23.89
CA TRP A 535 21.34 6.01 -24.79
C TRP A 535 21.88 6.91 -25.90
N PHE A 536 22.73 7.87 -25.54
CA PHE A 536 23.35 8.78 -26.50
C PHE A 536 24.29 8.04 -27.45
N ILE A 537 25.11 7.11 -26.94
CA ILE A 537 26.04 6.30 -27.75
C ILE A 537 25.29 5.40 -28.74
N VAL A 538 24.19 4.75 -28.33
CA VAL A 538 23.44 3.84 -29.21
C VAL A 538 22.51 4.61 -30.16
N ARG A 539 22.16 5.87 -29.85
CA ARG A 539 21.33 6.70 -30.73
C ARG A 539 21.97 6.89 -32.11
N SER A 540 23.30 7.06 -32.16
CA SER A 540 24.07 7.25 -33.40
C SER A 540 24.40 5.96 -34.16
N MET A 541 24.12 4.78 -33.59
CA MET A 541 24.39 3.48 -34.23
C MET A 541 23.16 2.94 -34.99
N ASN A 542 23.39 2.42 -36.20
CA ASN A 542 22.40 1.79 -37.07
C ASN A 542 22.04 0.35 -36.62
N LEU A 543 21.40 0.23 -35.45
CA LEU A 543 20.91 -1.06 -34.93
C LEU A 543 19.38 -1.17 -35.03
N PRO A 544 18.83 -2.38 -35.26
CA PRO A 544 17.40 -2.61 -35.21
C PRO A 544 16.85 -2.27 -33.81
N ILE A 545 15.68 -1.63 -33.77
CA ILE A 545 15.09 -1.00 -32.57
C ILE A 545 15.05 -1.97 -31.37
N GLY A 546 14.71 -3.25 -31.59
CA GLY A 546 14.69 -4.25 -30.51
C GLY A 546 16.06 -4.49 -29.85
N THR A 547 17.15 -4.51 -30.62
CA THR A 547 18.52 -4.66 -30.08
C THR A 547 18.98 -3.38 -29.39
N LYS A 548 18.59 -2.23 -29.95
CA LYS A 548 18.86 -0.90 -29.37
C LYS A 548 18.24 -0.76 -27.98
N ILE A 549 16.98 -1.18 -27.81
CA ILE A 549 16.30 -1.17 -26.51
C ILE A 549 17.00 -2.11 -25.52
N VAL A 550 17.33 -3.34 -25.91
CA VAL A 550 18.01 -4.29 -25.02
C VAL A 550 19.37 -3.78 -24.53
N VAL A 551 20.18 -3.18 -25.42
CA VAL A 551 21.48 -2.61 -25.05
C VAL A 551 21.30 -1.40 -24.12
N VAL A 552 20.34 -0.52 -24.40
CA VAL A 552 20.03 0.63 -23.53
C VAL A 552 19.55 0.17 -22.16
N CYS A 553 18.66 -0.83 -22.08
CA CYS A 553 18.18 -1.36 -20.82
C CYS A 553 19.32 -1.99 -20.01
N ILE A 554 20.16 -2.82 -20.62
CA ILE A 554 21.30 -3.47 -19.95
C ILE A 554 22.27 -2.44 -19.38
N LEU A 555 22.54 -1.36 -20.12
CA LEU A 555 23.51 -0.34 -19.71
C LEU A 555 22.91 0.73 -18.80
N GLY A 556 21.60 0.97 -18.88
CA GLY A 556 20.85 1.87 -18.00
C GLY A 556 20.50 1.28 -16.63
N LEU A 557 20.65 -0.04 -16.44
CA LEU A 557 20.45 -0.70 -15.13
C LEU A 557 21.35 -0.14 -14.02
N ALA A 558 22.50 0.47 -14.37
CA ALA A 558 23.36 1.15 -13.41
C ALA A 558 22.67 2.38 -12.74
N ALA A 559 21.78 3.08 -13.44
CA ALA A 559 21.01 4.19 -12.88
C ALA A 559 19.92 3.74 -11.88
N VAL A 560 19.55 2.46 -11.88
CA VAL A 560 18.64 1.90 -10.88
C VAL A 560 19.30 1.91 -9.49
N GLY A 561 20.63 1.77 -9.42
CA GLY A 561 21.38 1.89 -8.16
C GLY A 561 21.20 3.25 -7.47
N SER A 562 21.02 4.33 -8.25
CA SER A 562 20.80 5.69 -7.74
C SER A 562 19.50 5.85 -6.94
N THR A 563 18.51 4.99 -7.18
CA THR A 563 17.26 5.02 -6.41
C THR A 563 17.50 4.68 -4.94
N ALA A 564 18.40 3.73 -4.65
CA ALA A 564 18.82 3.41 -3.28
C ALA A 564 19.57 4.58 -2.62
N THR A 565 20.41 5.28 -3.39
CA THR A 565 21.16 6.46 -2.93
C THR A 565 20.25 7.63 -2.58
N ILE A 566 19.18 7.85 -3.36
CA ILE A 566 18.17 8.88 -3.09
C ILE A 566 17.37 8.54 -1.83
N VAL A 567 16.96 7.29 -1.67
CA VAL A 567 16.25 6.85 -0.46
C VAL A 567 17.15 6.99 0.78
N ARG A 568 18.43 6.62 0.68
CA ARG A 568 19.43 6.82 1.73
C ARG A 568 19.54 8.28 2.16
N ALA A 569 19.42 9.23 1.23
CA ALA A 569 19.54 10.65 1.51
C ALA A 569 18.52 11.16 2.56
N PHE A 570 17.31 10.58 2.58
CA PHE A 570 16.28 10.93 3.56
C PHE A 570 16.64 10.51 5.00
N TYR A 571 17.57 9.57 5.16
CA TYR A 571 18.01 9.07 6.46
C TYR A 571 19.33 9.70 6.92
N ILE A 572 19.99 10.55 6.12
CA ILE A 572 21.21 11.27 6.54
C ILE A 572 21.01 12.10 7.82
N PRO A 573 19.85 12.75 8.07
CA PRO A 573 19.63 13.50 9.32
C PRO A 573 19.74 12.64 10.59
N THR A 574 19.51 11.32 10.52
CA THR A 574 19.64 10.44 11.70
C THR A 574 21.09 10.26 12.15
N LEU A 575 22.06 10.66 11.33
CA LEU A 575 23.46 10.79 11.74
C LEU A 575 23.69 11.92 12.75
N LEU A 576 22.69 12.78 13.03
CA LEU A 576 22.81 13.87 14.01
C LEU A 576 22.42 13.43 15.44
N ASP A 577 21.76 12.29 15.59
CA ASP A 577 21.24 11.80 16.87
C ASP A 577 22.35 11.10 17.69
N GLY A 578 22.57 11.57 18.92
CA GLY A 578 23.67 11.12 19.78
C GLY A 578 23.31 10.03 20.79
N GLU A 579 22.05 9.95 21.23
CA GLU A 579 21.64 9.07 22.35
C GLU A 579 21.25 7.65 21.91
N ASP A 580 20.96 7.42 20.62
CA ASP A 580 20.60 6.12 20.03
C ASP A 580 21.22 5.94 18.63
N PHE A 581 22.54 6.14 18.51
CA PHE A 581 23.23 6.19 17.22
C PHE A 581 23.04 4.91 16.39
N LEU A 582 23.23 3.71 16.96
CA LEU A 582 23.16 2.44 16.21
C LEU A 582 21.73 2.13 15.73
N TYR A 583 20.72 2.47 16.54
CA TYR A 583 19.32 2.26 16.17
C TYR A 583 18.83 3.29 15.16
N GLY A 584 19.12 4.58 15.37
CA GLY A 584 18.71 5.67 14.47
C GLY A 584 19.36 5.60 13.09
N THR A 585 20.58 5.07 13.00
CA THR A 585 21.33 4.95 11.73
C THR A 585 21.12 3.61 11.02
N SER A 586 20.42 2.64 11.62
CA SER A 586 20.17 1.31 11.04
C SER A 586 19.62 1.35 9.60
N ASN A 587 18.62 2.18 9.33
CA ASN A 587 18.07 2.37 7.99
C ASN A 587 19.09 2.97 7.01
N PHE A 588 19.93 3.88 7.48
CA PHE A 588 21.02 4.46 6.68
C PHE A 588 22.04 3.38 6.29
N ALA A 589 22.44 2.49 7.19
CA ALA A 589 23.34 1.38 6.89
C ALA A 589 22.77 0.37 5.89
N ILE A 590 21.48 0.04 6.01
CA ILE A 590 20.82 -0.89 5.08
C ILE A 590 20.86 -0.35 3.66
N TRP A 591 20.40 0.89 3.46
CA TRP A 591 20.42 1.50 2.15
C TRP A 591 21.84 1.73 1.61
N SER A 592 22.82 1.92 2.49
CA SER A 592 24.25 1.97 2.13
C SER A 592 24.78 0.63 1.60
N THR A 593 24.19 -0.49 2.02
CA THR A 593 24.58 -1.84 1.57
C THR A 593 23.81 -2.24 0.30
N VAL A 594 22.54 -1.85 0.20
CA VAL A 594 21.69 -2.12 -0.98
C VAL A 594 22.18 -1.37 -2.22
N GLU A 595 22.67 -0.14 -2.06
CA GLU A 595 23.22 0.70 -3.14
C GLU A 595 24.28 -0.03 -4.01
N PRO A 596 25.43 -0.50 -3.46
CA PRO A 596 26.39 -1.27 -4.22
C PRO A 596 25.85 -2.64 -4.66
N GLY A 597 24.97 -3.27 -3.87
CA GLY A 597 24.34 -4.55 -4.21
C GLY A 597 23.55 -4.51 -5.52
N ILE A 598 22.68 -3.50 -5.70
CA ILE A 598 21.93 -3.28 -6.95
C ILE A 598 22.89 -3.03 -8.12
N GLY A 599 23.93 -2.24 -7.91
CA GLY A 599 24.94 -1.95 -8.93
C GLY A 599 25.69 -3.22 -9.38
N ILE A 600 26.04 -4.10 -8.45
CA ILE A 600 26.71 -5.38 -8.75
C ILE A 600 25.78 -6.33 -9.52
N VAL A 601 24.50 -6.42 -9.11
CA VAL A 601 23.48 -7.21 -9.82
C VAL A 601 23.31 -6.71 -11.25
N ALA A 602 23.14 -5.39 -11.42
CA ALA A 602 23.04 -4.75 -12.73
C ALA A 602 24.26 -5.03 -13.61
N ALA A 603 25.47 -4.86 -13.07
CA ALA A 603 26.72 -5.14 -13.77
C ALA A 603 26.86 -6.64 -14.13
N SER A 604 26.29 -7.53 -13.32
CA SER A 604 26.32 -8.98 -13.57
C SER A 604 25.32 -9.38 -14.64
N ILE A 605 24.11 -8.81 -14.65
CA ILE A 605 23.11 -8.99 -15.72
C ILE A 605 23.69 -8.56 -17.08
N ALA A 606 24.46 -7.47 -17.13
CA ALA A 606 25.11 -7.02 -18.35
C ALA A 606 26.10 -8.05 -18.94
N THR A 607 26.70 -8.89 -18.09
CA THR A 607 27.62 -9.96 -18.52
C THR A 607 26.93 -11.27 -18.91
N LEU A 608 25.63 -11.43 -18.64
CA LEU A 608 24.86 -12.66 -18.92
C LEU A 608 24.30 -12.77 -20.35
N ARG A 609 24.51 -11.75 -21.20
CA ARG A 609 24.08 -11.74 -22.61
C ARG A 609 24.37 -13.03 -23.40
N PRO A 610 25.57 -13.65 -23.36
CA PRO A 610 25.84 -14.90 -24.06
C PRO A 610 25.04 -16.10 -23.49
N LEU A 611 24.76 -16.10 -22.19
CA LEU A 611 24.00 -17.18 -21.54
C LEU A 611 22.51 -17.15 -21.92
N TYR A 612 21.94 -15.95 -22.02
CA TYR A 612 20.57 -15.74 -22.50
C TYR A 612 20.39 -16.22 -23.95
N GLN A 613 21.38 -15.97 -24.82
CA GLN A 613 21.37 -16.46 -26.19
C GLN A 613 21.46 -17.99 -26.27
N MET A 614 22.24 -18.63 -25.38
CA MET A 614 22.31 -20.09 -25.29
C MET A 614 21.01 -20.72 -24.75
N MET A 615 20.35 -20.10 -23.76
CA MET A 615 19.05 -20.56 -23.25
C MET A 615 17.95 -20.46 -24.31
N LEU A 616 17.90 -19.35 -25.06
CA LEU A 616 16.96 -19.18 -26.18
C LEU A 616 17.21 -20.18 -27.32
N ALA A 617 18.48 -20.55 -27.57
CA ALA A 617 18.81 -21.60 -28.54
C ALA A 617 18.36 -22.99 -28.08
N LYS A 618 18.43 -23.28 -26.76
CA LYS A 618 17.94 -24.55 -26.17
C LYS A 618 16.40 -24.64 -26.09
N MET A 619 15.69 -23.52 -25.99
CA MET A 619 14.22 -23.48 -25.87
C MET A 619 13.43 -23.56 -27.20
N GLY A 620 14.06 -23.98 -28.31
CA GLY A 620 13.31 -24.43 -29.49
C GLY A 620 13.14 -23.42 -30.65
N ARG A 621 14.00 -22.40 -30.79
CA ARG A 621 14.09 -21.58 -32.02
C ARG A 621 15.15 -22.06 -33.03
N SER A 622 15.64 -23.29 -32.88
CA SER A 622 16.71 -23.87 -33.70
C SER A 622 16.30 -24.18 -35.15
N SER A 623 15.00 -24.32 -35.45
CA SER A 623 14.52 -24.61 -36.83
C SER A 623 14.71 -23.42 -37.77
N VAL A 624 14.41 -22.21 -37.29
CA VAL A 624 14.49 -20.98 -38.10
C VAL A 624 15.95 -20.64 -38.43
N TYR A 625 16.86 -20.80 -37.47
CA TYR A 625 18.28 -20.51 -37.69
C TYR A 625 18.95 -21.53 -38.61
N ARG A 626 18.56 -22.82 -38.52
CA ARG A 626 19.06 -23.88 -39.40
C ARG A 626 18.59 -23.67 -40.85
N GLN A 627 17.32 -23.31 -41.03
CA GLN A 627 16.73 -23.01 -42.34
C GLN A 627 17.37 -21.77 -43.00
N GLN A 628 17.80 -20.79 -42.20
CA GLN A 628 18.46 -19.58 -42.68
C GLN A 628 19.92 -19.84 -43.09
N ARG A 629 20.63 -20.74 -42.38
CA ARG A 629 21.97 -21.20 -42.76
C ARG A 629 21.97 -22.00 -44.07
N ASP A 630 21.04 -22.95 -44.21
CA ASP A 630 20.91 -23.76 -45.45
C ASP A 630 20.56 -22.89 -46.68
N ARG A 631 19.82 -21.78 -46.49
CA ARG A 631 19.52 -20.83 -47.57
C ARG A 631 20.75 -20.05 -48.03
N LEU A 632 21.62 -19.65 -47.10
CA LEU A 632 22.87 -18.94 -47.41
C LEU A 632 23.87 -19.84 -48.13
N GLU A 633 24.04 -21.09 -47.67
CA GLU A 633 24.91 -22.08 -48.32
C GLU A 633 24.48 -22.37 -49.77
N ARG A 634 23.16 -22.46 -50.05
CA ARG A 634 22.63 -22.62 -51.41
C ARG A 634 22.82 -21.39 -52.30
N GLN A 635 22.83 -20.18 -51.73
CA GLN A 635 23.09 -18.96 -52.50
C GLN A 635 24.57 -18.84 -52.89
N GLN A 636 25.48 -19.25 -52.01
CA GLN A 636 26.92 -19.29 -52.31
C GLN A 636 27.25 -20.32 -53.40
N ALA A 637 26.69 -21.54 -53.32
CA ALA A 637 26.89 -22.56 -54.36
C ALA A 637 26.46 -22.08 -55.76
N ARG A 638 25.33 -21.36 -55.87
CA ARG A 638 24.86 -20.78 -57.14
C ARG A 638 25.78 -19.68 -57.68
N ARG A 639 26.40 -18.89 -56.80
CA ARG A 639 27.37 -17.83 -57.18
C ARG A 639 28.67 -18.43 -57.71
N ASP A 640 29.11 -19.53 -57.13
CA ASP A 640 30.32 -20.24 -57.58
C ASP A 640 30.08 -20.92 -58.94
N GLU A 641 28.86 -21.38 -59.22
CA GLU A 641 28.48 -21.92 -60.53
C GLU A 641 28.42 -20.84 -61.62
N THR A 642 27.83 -19.68 -61.34
CA THR A 642 27.78 -18.55 -62.30
C THR A 642 29.18 -18.01 -62.61
N SER A 643 30.06 -17.93 -61.60
CA SER A 643 31.45 -17.49 -61.81
C SER A 643 32.30 -18.48 -62.60
N ARG A 644 31.98 -19.78 -62.59
CA ARG A 644 32.61 -20.79 -63.47
C ARG A 644 32.20 -20.61 -64.93
N VAL A 645 30.92 -20.38 -65.20
CA VAL A 645 30.40 -20.20 -66.57
C VAL A 645 30.98 -18.94 -67.23
N VAL A 646 31.07 -17.83 -66.47
CA VAL A 646 31.66 -16.57 -66.97
C VAL A 646 33.16 -16.73 -67.31
N ARG A 647 33.91 -17.52 -66.53
CA ARG A 647 35.32 -17.83 -66.86
C ARG A 647 35.48 -18.67 -68.12
N GLN A 648 34.51 -19.55 -68.42
CA GLN A 648 34.57 -20.40 -69.61
C GLN A 648 34.25 -19.63 -70.90
N ALA A 649 33.38 -18.62 -70.82
CA ALA A 649 33.07 -17.73 -71.94
C ALA A 649 34.21 -16.76 -72.29
N HIS A 650 35.11 -16.47 -71.35
CA HIS A 650 36.23 -15.54 -71.53
C HIS A 650 37.48 -16.17 -72.18
N ASN A 651 37.47 -17.48 -72.47
CA ASN A 651 38.61 -18.24 -73.01
C ASN A 651 38.43 -18.63 -74.51
N LEU A 652 37.53 -18.00 -75.25
CA LEU A 652 37.41 -18.18 -76.70
C LEU A 652 38.02 -16.95 -77.40
N ASP A 653 39.18 -17.15 -78.04
CA ASP A 653 39.95 -16.14 -78.77
C ASP A 653 39.20 -15.64 -80.02
N PRO A 654 39.29 -14.34 -80.38
CA PRO A 654 38.84 -13.84 -81.68
C PRO A 654 40.05 -13.56 -82.60
N GLU A 655 40.42 -14.50 -83.46
CA GLU A 655 41.18 -14.21 -84.70
C GLU A 655 40.25 -14.39 -85.91
N ASP A 656 39.92 -13.27 -86.56
CA ASP A 656 40.09 -12.99 -87.99
C ASP A 656 39.19 -11.83 -88.44
N GLY A 657 39.77 -10.97 -89.27
CA GLY A 657 39.21 -9.67 -89.62
C GLY A 657 38.29 -9.63 -90.85
N LEU A 658 37.68 -8.44 -90.95
CA LEU A 658 37.15 -7.75 -92.13
C LEU A 658 35.82 -8.22 -92.76
N ALA A 659 34.80 -7.39 -92.51
CA ALA A 659 33.65 -6.96 -93.32
C ALA A 659 33.10 -7.90 -94.42
N ASP A 660 31.79 -8.19 -94.39
CA ASP A 660 30.81 -7.30 -95.04
C ASP A 660 29.35 -7.57 -94.62
N SER A 661 28.61 -6.47 -94.64
CA SER A 661 27.18 -6.23 -94.88
C SER A 661 26.06 -7.11 -94.31
N ASP A 662 25.18 -6.34 -93.63
CA ASP A 662 23.73 -6.40 -93.63
C ASP A 662 22.98 -7.34 -92.67
N ILE A 663 21.82 -6.83 -92.28
CA ILE A 663 20.63 -7.51 -91.75
C ILE A 663 20.39 -7.38 -90.23
N THR A 664 19.64 -6.31 -89.93
CA THR A 664 18.57 -6.18 -88.91
C THR A 664 18.87 -6.54 -87.45
N SER A 665 18.90 -5.51 -86.62
CA SER A 665 18.55 -5.60 -85.20
C SER A 665 17.09 -6.06 -85.04
N PRO A 666 16.85 -7.00 -84.11
CA PRO A 666 15.81 -6.71 -83.13
C PRO A 666 16.25 -7.02 -81.70
N HIS A 667 15.93 -6.06 -80.83
CA HIS A 667 15.59 -6.17 -79.42
C HIS A 667 16.59 -6.78 -78.41
N GLY A 668 17.00 -5.88 -77.51
CA GLY A 668 16.80 -6.12 -76.08
C GLY A 668 18.08 -6.27 -75.28
N ILE A 669 18.48 -5.19 -74.60
CA ILE A 669 18.92 -5.12 -73.20
C ILE A 669 19.06 -3.62 -72.90
N LEU A 670 18.14 -3.08 -72.09
CA LEU A 670 18.27 -1.73 -71.56
C LEU A 670 19.00 -1.83 -70.22
N GLU A 671 20.32 -1.69 -70.26
CA GLU A 671 21.09 -1.20 -69.11
C GLU A 671 20.65 0.23 -68.82
N VAL A 672 20.26 0.51 -67.58
CA VAL A 672 20.11 1.89 -67.07
C VAL A 672 21.10 2.08 -65.94
N ASN A 673 22.12 2.88 -66.26
CA ASN A 673 23.04 3.55 -65.35
C ASN A 673 22.32 4.27 -64.19
N PRO A 674 22.95 4.42 -63.02
CA PRO A 674 22.59 5.45 -62.04
C PRO A 674 23.11 6.83 -62.54
N PRO A 675 22.51 7.99 -62.18
CA PRO A 675 23.15 8.78 -61.10
C PRO A 675 22.31 9.87 -60.38
N SER A 676 22.86 10.33 -59.26
CA SER A 676 22.96 11.71 -58.72
C SER A 676 21.77 12.69 -58.65
N HIS A 677 21.62 13.24 -57.43
CA HIS A 677 21.29 14.63 -57.05
C HIS A 677 20.73 15.60 -58.14
N HIS A 678 19.55 16.17 -57.91
CA HIS A 678 19.39 17.63 -57.71
C HIS A 678 17.97 18.03 -57.26
N VAL A 679 17.96 19.16 -56.56
CA VAL A 679 16.86 19.95 -56.00
C VAL A 679 16.02 20.61 -57.09
N SER A 680 14.68 20.63 -56.97
CA SER A 680 13.86 21.86 -57.03
C SER A 680 12.34 21.61 -56.96
N LYS A 681 11.68 22.51 -56.24
CA LYS A 681 10.24 22.72 -56.10
C LYS A 681 9.61 23.19 -57.43
N GLN A 682 8.32 22.89 -57.65
CA GLN A 682 7.21 23.80 -58.06
C GLN A 682 6.03 22.98 -58.63
N THR A 683 4.91 22.89 -57.90
CA THR A 683 3.62 23.62 -58.02
C THR A 683 2.53 22.92 -58.86
N GLU A 684 1.38 22.78 -58.19
CA GLU A 684 0.01 22.97 -58.68
C GLU A 684 -0.74 21.96 -59.56
N SER A 685 -1.83 21.46 -58.93
CA SER A 685 -3.15 21.12 -59.49
C SER A 685 -3.20 19.91 -60.44
N THR A 686 -4.26 19.11 -60.56
CA THR A 686 -5.69 19.40 -60.45
C THR A 686 -6.47 18.10 -60.14
N VAL A 687 -7.64 18.30 -59.56
CA VAL A 687 -8.72 17.38 -59.19
C VAL A 687 -9.10 16.33 -60.26
N LYS A 688 -9.41 15.09 -59.82
CA LYS A 688 -10.60 14.33 -60.27
C LYS A 688 -10.95 13.18 -59.31
N THR A 689 -12.18 13.24 -58.81
CA THR A 689 -12.93 12.24 -58.06
C THR A 689 -13.50 11.15 -58.96
N SER A 690 -13.44 9.86 -58.55
CA SER A 690 -14.61 8.98 -58.37
C SER A 690 -14.23 7.51 -58.11
N SER A 691 -14.65 7.00 -56.95
CA SER A 691 -15.27 5.69 -56.67
C SER A 691 -14.81 4.40 -57.37
N SER A 692 -14.30 3.44 -56.59
CA SER A 692 -14.94 2.12 -56.37
C SER A 692 -14.19 1.30 -55.29
N GLU A 693 -14.97 0.52 -54.56
CA GLU A 693 -14.66 -0.22 -53.34
C GLU A 693 -13.67 -1.38 -53.57
N ILE A 694 -12.93 -1.79 -52.52
CA ILE A 694 -12.76 -3.18 -52.04
C ILE A 694 -12.01 -3.14 -50.69
N GLY A 695 -12.51 -3.95 -49.75
CA GLY A 695 -12.34 -3.82 -48.30
C GLY A 695 -10.99 -4.26 -47.71
N CYS A 696 -10.79 -3.79 -46.47
CA CYS A 696 -9.66 -4.13 -45.62
C CYS A 696 -10.20 -4.78 -44.33
N PRO A 697 -9.75 -5.99 -43.93
CA PRO A 697 -10.20 -6.66 -42.72
C PRO A 697 -9.46 -6.11 -41.48
N ARG A 698 -10.24 -5.77 -40.44
CA ARG A 698 -9.77 -5.52 -39.08
C ARG A 698 -9.61 -6.85 -38.35
N LEU A 699 -8.40 -7.15 -37.86
CA LEU A 699 -8.20 -8.11 -36.77
C LEU A 699 -8.08 -7.35 -35.45
N GLY A 700 -9.10 -7.52 -34.60
CA GLY A 700 -8.96 -7.41 -33.16
C GLY A 700 -8.68 -8.80 -32.61
N MET A 701 -7.80 -8.91 -31.62
CA MET A 701 -7.68 -10.13 -30.82
C MET A 701 -7.59 -9.76 -29.35
N SER A 702 -8.53 -10.33 -28.61
CA SER A 702 -8.75 -10.26 -27.18
C SER A 702 -7.64 -10.96 -26.41
N LEU A 703 -7.53 -10.59 -25.12
CA LEU A 703 -6.58 -11.14 -24.17
C LEU A 703 -7.38 -11.63 -22.96
N PHE A 704 -7.91 -12.86 -23.04
CA PHE A 704 -8.35 -13.69 -21.92
C PHE A 704 -8.44 -15.12 -22.44
N ASP A 705 -7.58 -16.01 -21.95
CA ASP A 705 -7.87 -17.44 -21.69
C ASP A 705 -6.66 -18.07 -20.98
N VAL A 706 -6.89 -18.52 -19.75
CA VAL A 706 -6.00 -19.43 -19.01
C VAL A 706 -6.89 -20.57 -18.52
N ASP A 707 -6.80 -21.70 -19.22
CA ASP A 707 -7.41 -22.97 -18.83
C ASP A 707 -6.59 -23.65 -17.72
N VAL A 708 -7.29 -24.14 -16.70
CA VAL A 708 -6.75 -25.03 -15.66
C VAL A 708 -7.52 -26.36 -15.71
N PRO A 709 -6.87 -27.53 -15.80
CA PRO A 709 -7.54 -28.81 -15.95
C PRO A 709 -8.10 -29.33 -14.62
N THR A 710 -9.22 -30.04 -14.73
CA THR A 710 -10.01 -30.64 -13.65
C THR A 710 -9.47 -32.01 -13.25
N SER A 711 -9.28 -32.24 -11.94
CA SER A 711 -9.19 -33.59 -11.37
C SER A 711 -10.00 -33.69 -10.07
N ARG A 712 -11.01 -34.56 -10.08
CA ARG A 712 -11.81 -34.96 -8.91
C ARG A 712 -10.93 -35.77 -7.94
N LEU A 713 -10.95 -35.44 -6.65
CA LEU A 713 -10.50 -36.33 -5.58
C LEU A 713 -11.65 -36.52 -4.58
N ARG A 714 -12.04 -37.78 -4.42
CA ARG A 714 -13.03 -38.29 -3.46
C ARG A 714 -12.41 -38.24 -2.06
N LEU A 715 -13.15 -37.75 -1.06
CA LEU A 715 -12.77 -37.92 0.34
C LEU A 715 -12.89 -39.41 0.75
N SER A 716 -11.90 -39.89 1.51
CA SER A 716 -11.81 -41.24 2.06
C SER A 716 -12.79 -41.47 3.22
N ASP A 717 -13.33 -42.68 3.31
CA ASP A 717 -14.33 -43.13 4.28
C ASP A 717 -13.88 -43.06 5.77
N ASP A 718 -12.60 -42.83 6.04
CA ASP A 718 -12.09 -42.64 7.42
C ASP A 718 -12.57 -41.33 8.06
N LEU A 719 -12.92 -40.31 7.27
CA LEU A 719 -13.43 -39.04 7.81
C LEU A 719 -14.90 -39.11 8.25
N ARG A 720 -15.63 -40.16 7.83
CA ARG A 720 -17.01 -40.40 8.31
C ARG A 720 -17.06 -41.05 9.68
N ARG A 721 -16.03 -41.81 10.09
CA ARG A 721 -16.03 -42.51 11.38
C ARG A 721 -15.70 -41.61 12.58
N THR A 722 -15.08 -40.46 12.36
CA THR A 722 -14.75 -39.50 13.42
C THR A 722 -15.91 -38.59 13.80
N MET A 723 -16.99 -38.54 13.01
CA MET A 723 -18.13 -37.65 13.27
C MET A 723 -19.27 -38.26 14.09
N ASP A 724 -19.22 -39.56 14.43
CA ASP A 724 -20.34 -40.30 15.04
C ASP A 724 -20.08 -40.82 16.48
N ARG A 725 -19.35 -40.10 17.34
CA ARG A 725 -19.28 -40.46 18.78
C ARG A 725 -20.18 -39.56 19.66
N PRO A 726 -21.15 -40.13 20.40
CA PRO A 726 -21.96 -39.41 21.40
C PRO A 726 -21.19 -39.09 22.69
N SER A 727 -21.71 -38.12 23.42
CA SER A 727 -21.08 -37.25 24.42
C SER A 727 -20.90 -37.79 25.86
N GLU A 728 -20.77 -39.10 26.09
CA GLU A 728 -20.74 -39.63 27.47
C GLU A 728 -19.36 -40.02 28.04
N GLU A 729 -18.28 -39.96 27.25
CA GLU A 729 -16.97 -40.46 27.69
C GLU A 729 -16.04 -39.39 28.32
N TRP A 730 -16.49 -38.13 28.44
CA TRP A 730 -15.68 -37.03 28.97
C TRP A 730 -15.84 -36.76 30.48
N LEU A 731 -16.76 -37.44 31.17
CA LEU A 731 -17.07 -37.16 32.58
C LEU A 731 -16.27 -37.97 33.62
N SER A 732 -15.30 -38.80 33.23
CA SER A 732 -14.61 -39.69 34.18
C SER A 732 -13.13 -39.41 34.45
N ARG A 733 -12.59 -38.25 34.05
CA ARG A 733 -11.18 -37.90 34.32
C ARG A 733 -10.98 -36.52 34.96
N VAL A 734 -11.86 -36.18 35.90
CA VAL A 734 -11.60 -35.12 36.89
C VAL A 734 -11.94 -35.68 38.27
N LYS A 735 -11.04 -36.52 38.77
CA LYS A 735 -10.81 -36.84 40.19
C LYS A 735 -9.45 -37.55 40.25
N ASP A 736 -8.40 -36.74 40.27
CA ASP A 736 -7.21 -36.86 41.12
C ASP A 736 -6.19 -35.77 40.75
#